data_AF-A0A9E1EYS6-F1
#
_entry.id   AF-A0A9E1EYS6-F1
#
_cell.length_a   1.000
_cell.length_b   1.000
_cell.length_c   1.000
_cell.angle_alpha   90.00
_cell.angle_beta   90.00
_cell.angle_gamma   90.00
#
_symmetry.space_group_name_H-M   'P 1'
#
loop_
_entity.id
_entity.type
_entity.pdbx_description
1 polymer ?
#
loop_
_entity_poly.entity_id
_entity_poly.type
_entity_poly.pdbx_seq_one_letter_code
_entity_poly.pdbx_strand_id
1 'polypeptide(L)'
;MKKLLCLLLTLLLIHPALAEDALDAPDAASLLPCANGALLAVSPDLRVLRRDTAGDWALVLSAEQISAACPPRFMPDAANALLLPGENGAYALLLLPDTSGQIAVLSLTGATCELTRVFADFLPTDSEMTAQWTLLSAVRAGNTLYAAFSSNFATYSTYALSLADGSSFLLSDAPIRFLMPLADGQLLACVNPPISSIDESCFALLDADSGESSRLCALPAHKAYAGFALDGDSLYFTDGETIYCAAPPYDAVESVGYLPSLDTNARLPALMVDNCYCVCNAELGFFAAQLHTAPRCTLRVDARLSNVNRALVSQYLRAHPDVAVVYAPHNASTAPEYRQHMESGDALDIYAFTLPNESFIPLRDKGDLLDLRPLMGADTLDSLLPQVLAPLEKAGGLFAIPCGAPSVSCWFLDQSSLESLGLTDVPATYADLMTLISTYLTDFASDSDVALADNPGGMADSLFQQLFWAQLARCEASGVQPTFTDADFVAALRQYIALRPALVDYETRYLAERSSSLGDLGDTGGIVTVLSVSSSQPSLLHLNTSLTPSKTDEVPLLLSFSEGGALLIPMTYSVLAANRRSAYPDDAAPLLSYLLDNQPYDAKLALLPDYAALQPNPAYTEAAQKILDDEALYTQYRATLSPLEQKQAEDVLTDARAALHQIPPNVYSAAEIAAYHARLNHTYLLESSFWVSGDQHVSTLRQRLLDGECTVETFVQELTRIVQMMTLENGAAS
;
A
#
# COMPACT_ATOMS: atom_id res chain seq x y z
N MET A 1 13.30 -34.99 -13.96
CA MET A 1 13.81 -34.25 -12.79
C MET A 1 15.20 -33.65 -13.01
N LYS A 2 16.32 -34.39 -13.17
CA LYS A 2 17.63 -33.76 -13.53
C LYS A 2 17.67 -33.11 -14.93
N LYS A 3 16.84 -33.56 -15.88
CA LYS A 3 16.69 -32.92 -17.22
C LYS A 3 15.75 -31.70 -17.26
N LEU A 4 14.97 -31.44 -16.20
CA LEU A 4 14.18 -30.20 -16.04
C LEU A 4 15.08 -29.10 -15.43
N LEU A 5 15.98 -29.51 -14.53
CA LEU A 5 17.04 -28.67 -13.97
C LEU A 5 18.03 -28.18 -15.06
N CYS A 6 18.39 -29.04 -16.02
CA CYS A 6 19.23 -28.65 -17.17
C CYS A 6 18.52 -27.77 -18.22
N LEU A 7 17.18 -27.65 -18.22
CA LEU A 7 16.47 -26.76 -19.16
C LEU A 7 16.34 -25.34 -18.58
N LEU A 8 16.12 -25.24 -17.26
CA LEU A 8 16.15 -23.98 -16.48
C LEU A 8 17.56 -23.37 -16.42
N LEU A 9 18.61 -24.19 -16.53
CA LEU A 9 20.01 -23.77 -16.69
C LEU A 9 20.36 -23.25 -18.11
N THR A 10 19.41 -22.97 -19.00
CA THR A 10 19.70 -22.58 -20.41
C THR A 10 19.01 -21.32 -20.96
N LEU A 11 18.39 -20.49 -20.13
CA LEU A 11 18.06 -19.10 -20.54
C LEU A 11 18.98 -18.09 -19.85
N LEU A 12 20.27 -18.47 -19.87
CA LEU A 12 21.47 -17.79 -19.39
C LEU A 12 21.73 -16.47 -20.12
N LEU A 13 21.75 -15.36 -19.36
CA LEU A 13 22.70 -14.26 -19.55
C LEU A 13 23.20 -13.69 -18.20
N ILE A 14 23.38 -14.53 -17.17
CA ILE A 14 24.18 -14.17 -15.97
C ILE A 14 24.98 -15.40 -15.56
N HIS A 15 26.27 -15.23 -15.29
CA HIS A 15 27.22 -16.32 -15.01
C HIS A 15 26.95 -16.91 -13.59
N PRO A 16 26.92 -18.25 -13.39
CA PRO A 16 26.19 -18.86 -12.27
C PRO A 16 26.94 -18.99 -10.93
N ALA A 17 28.14 -18.44 -10.78
CA ALA A 17 28.99 -18.75 -9.63
C ALA A 17 28.90 -17.77 -8.45
N LEU A 18 28.15 -16.66 -8.59
CA LEU A 18 27.95 -15.67 -7.52
C LEU A 18 26.46 -15.46 -7.17
N ALA A 19 25.55 -15.92 -8.04
CA ALA A 19 24.10 -15.76 -7.84
C ALA A 19 23.45 -16.90 -7.04
N GLU A 20 24.02 -18.13 -7.06
CA GLU A 20 23.57 -19.21 -6.16
C GLU A 20 24.06 -19.00 -4.72
N ASP A 21 25.22 -18.36 -4.52
CA ASP A 21 25.81 -18.21 -3.20
C ASP A 21 25.17 -17.07 -2.39
N ALA A 22 24.45 -16.12 -2.99
CA ALA A 22 23.80 -15.02 -2.25
C ALA A 22 22.39 -15.35 -1.72
N LEU A 23 21.86 -16.54 -2.04
CA LEU A 23 20.50 -16.98 -1.68
C LEU A 23 20.32 -17.37 -0.20
N ASP A 24 21.39 -17.53 0.57
CA ASP A 24 21.35 -17.86 2.01
C ASP A 24 21.59 -16.65 2.93
N ALA A 25 21.37 -15.42 2.45
CA ALA A 25 21.44 -14.24 3.31
C ALA A 25 20.17 -14.16 4.20
N PRO A 26 20.28 -14.12 5.54
CA PRO A 26 19.14 -13.81 6.39
C PRO A 26 18.68 -12.38 6.13
N ASP A 27 17.37 -12.12 6.25
CA ASP A 27 16.81 -10.77 6.23
C ASP A 27 17.69 -9.87 7.12
N ALA A 28 18.27 -8.81 6.57
CA ALA A 28 19.24 -7.99 7.29
C ALA A 28 18.67 -6.59 7.57
N ALA A 29 18.77 -6.15 8.82
CA ALA A 29 18.46 -4.76 9.20
C ALA A 29 19.62 -3.80 8.87
N SER A 30 20.85 -4.31 8.78
CA SER A 30 22.04 -3.56 8.40
C SER A 30 23.09 -4.48 7.75
N LEU A 31 23.79 -3.98 6.74
CA LEU A 31 24.87 -4.68 6.04
C LEU A 31 26.12 -3.80 5.98
N LEU A 32 27.29 -4.40 6.20
CA LEU A 32 28.57 -3.69 6.11
C LEU A 32 29.66 -4.57 5.45
N PRO A 33 30.18 -4.18 4.27
CA PRO A 33 31.33 -4.85 3.68
C PRO A 33 32.62 -4.54 4.48
N CYS A 34 33.41 -5.58 4.73
CA CYS A 34 34.67 -5.48 5.47
C CYS A 34 35.86 -5.36 4.50
N ALA A 35 36.90 -4.63 4.92
CA ALA A 35 38.12 -4.46 4.12
C ALA A 35 38.87 -5.77 3.81
N ASN A 36 38.59 -6.85 4.56
CA ASN A 36 39.15 -8.19 4.36
C ASN A 36 38.29 -9.08 3.44
N GLY A 37 37.25 -8.52 2.80
CA GLY A 37 36.32 -9.24 1.92
C GLY A 37 35.22 -10.02 2.66
N ALA A 38 35.15 -9.96 3.99
CA ALA A 38 34.00 -10.50 4.73
C ALA A 38 32.79 -9.55 4.66
N LEU A 39 31.60 -10.07 4.93
CA LEU A 39 30.37 -9.27 5.05
C LEU A 39 29.82 -9.40 6.46
N LEU A 40 29.49 -8.28 7.11
CA LEU A 40 28.76 -8.28 8.38
C LEU A 40 27.29 -7.95 8.13
N ALA A 41 26.39 -8.64 8.83
CA ALA A 41 24.96 -8.41 8.79
C ALA A 41 24.36 -8.37 10.21
N VAL A 42 23.33 -7.56 10.40
CA VAL A 42 22.46 -7.61 11.59
C VAL A 42 21.15 -8.26 11.18
N SER A 43 20.79 -9.39 11.78
CA SER A 43 19.50 -10.05 11.54
C SER A 43 18.34 -9.33 12.26
N PRO A 44 17.07 -9.60 11.91
CA PRO A 44 15.91 -8.89 12.46
C PRO A 44 15.68 -9.23 13.94
N ASP A 45 16.26 -10.34 14.40
CA ASP A 45 16.29 -10.74 15.81
C ASP A 45 17.60 -10.33 16.51
N LEU A 46 18.27 -9.29 15.99
CA LEU A 46 19.41 -8.60 16.59
C LEU A 46 20.65 -9.51 16.80
N ARG A 47 20.95 -10.40 15.85
CA ARG A 47 22.22 -11.15 15.82
C ARG A 47 23.19 -10.50 14.84
N VAL A 48 24.47 -10.47 15.19
CA VAL A 48 25.52 -10.07 14.25
C VAL A 48 26.10 -11.32 13.62
N LEU A 49 26.01 -11.40 12.30
CA LEU A 49 26.49 -12.51 11.49
C LEU A 49 27.64 -12.04 10.62
N ARG A 50 28.63 -12.91 10.43
CA ARG A 50 29.74 -12.70 9.49
C ARG A 50 29.68 -13.75 8.41
N ARG A 51 29.68 -13.30 7.17
CA ARG A 51 29.93 -14.14 6.02
C ARG A 51 31.42 -14.18 5.74
N ASP A 52 31.98 -15.38 5.65
CA ASP A 52 33.37 -15.55 5.23
C ASP A 52 33.50 -15.58 3.70
N THR A 53 34.75 -15.65 3.22
CA THR A 53 35.06 -15.67 1.79
C THR A 53 34.69 -16.99 1.11
N ALA A 54 34.33 -18.03 1.87
CA ALA A 54 33.80 -19.30 1.35
C ALA A 54 32.27 -19.26 1.21
N GLY A 55 31.62 -18.19 1.67
CA GLY A 55 30.20 -17.95 1.54
C GLY A 55 29.38 -18.35 2.77
N ASP A 56 30.01 -18.93 3.80
CA ASP A 56 29.33 -19.44 5.00
C ASP A 56 29.05 -18.31 6.01
N TRP A 57 27.84 -18.32 6.59
CA TRP A 57 27.48 -17.43 7.69
C TRP A 57 27.85 -18.03 9.05
N ALA A 58 28.62 -17.28 9.83
CA ALA A 58 28.95 -17.60 11.21
C ALA A 58 28.36 -16.55 12.15
N LEU A 59 27.79 -16.99 13.26
CA LEU A 59 27.37 -16.12 14.35
C LEU A 59 28.61 -15.44 14.97
N VAL A 60 28.63 -14.11 14.95
CA VAL A 60 29.65 -13.30 15.64
C VAL A 60 29.17 -12.93 17.03
N LEU A 61 27.93 -12.45 17.13
CA LEU A 61 27.29 -12.09 18.40
C LEU A 61 25.82 -12.50 18.42
N SER A 62 25.40 -13.14 19.51
CA SER A 62 23.99 -13.40 19.78
C SER A 62 23.28 -12.16 20.36
N ALA A 63 21.95 -12.15 20.27
CA ALA A 63 21.13 -11.11 20.86
C ALA A 63 21.34 -11.01 22.39
N GLU A 64 21.56 -12.14 23.08
CA GLU A 64 21.84 -12.16 24.52
C GLU A 64 23.19 -11.51 24.84
N GLN A 65 24.22 -11.73 24.01
CA GLN A 65 25.54 -11.12 24.21
C GLN A 65 25.48 -9.60 24.02
N ILE A 66 24.70 -9.14 23.03
CA ILE A 66 24.47 -7.71 22.78
C ILE A 66 23.68 -7.10 23.96
N SER A 67 22.59 -7.74 24.37
CA SER A 67 21.78 -7.29 25.50
C SER A 67 22.57 -7.24 26.81
N ALA A 68 23.45 -8.23 27.07
CA ALA A 68 24.30 -8.27 28.25
C ALA A 68 25.40 -7.20 28.26
N ALA A 69 25.83 -6.73 27.08
CA ALA A 69 26.79 -5.63 26.95
C ALA A 69 26.13 -4.25 27.14
N CYS A 70 24.80 -4.15 27.00
CA CYS A 70 24.04 -2.92 27.19
C CYS A 70 23.75 -2.64 28.69
N PRO A 71 23.52 -1.37 29.08
CA PRO A 71 23.12 -1.00 30.43
C PRO A 71 21.82 -1.66 30.90
N PRO A 72 21.63 -1.83 32.23
CA PRO A 72 20.33 -2.19 32.78
C PRO A 72 19.27 -1.17 32.37
N ARG A 73 18.19 -1.62 31.72
CA ARG A 73 17.07 -0.84 31.14
C ARG A 73 17.25 -0.34 29.69
N PHE A 74 18.38 -0.60 29.04
CA PHE A 74 18.53 -0.36 27.61
C PHE A 74 17.99 -1.58 26.84
N MET A 75 16.91 -1.40 26.07
CA MET A 75 16.36 -2.45 25.21
C MET A 75 16.71 -2.14 23.76
N PRO A 76 17.71 -2.84 23.18
CA PRO A 76 18.07 -2.66 21.78
C PRO A 76 17.04 -3.29 20.85
N ASP A 77 16.83 -2.65 19.70
CA ASP A 77 15.95 -3.12 18.63
C ASP A 77 16.75 -3.23 17.31
N ALA A 78 16.51 -4.30 16.55
CA ALA A 78 17.19 -4.56 15.29
C ALA A 78 16.86 -3.50 14.23
N ALA A 79 15.64 -2.95 14.22
CA ALA A 79 15.27 -1.86 13.31
C ALA A 79 16.07 -0.58 13.58
N ASN A 80 16.67 -0.48 14.76
CA ASN A 80 17.46 0.65 15.25
C ASN A 80 18.96 0.35 15.34
N ALA A 81 19.41 -0.81 14.84
CA ALA A 81 20.79 -1.24 14.85
C ALA A 81 21.52 -0.90 13.52
N LEU A 82 22.72 -0.32 13.59
CA LEU A 82 23.52 0.04 12.40
C LEU A 82 24.99 -0.36 12.57
N LEU A 83 25.53 -1.06 11.58
CA LEU A 83 26.96 -1.39 11.50
C LEU A 83 27.74 -0.23 10.87
N LEU A 84 28.85 0.14 11.49
CA LEU A 84 29.73 1.22 11.05
C LEU A 84 31.18 0.74 10.95
N PRO A 85 31.96 1.22 9.97
CA PRO A 85 33.40 1.01 9.94
C PRO A 85 34.06 1.76 11.11
N GLY A 86 35.04 1.12 11.75
CA GLY A 86 35.84 1.67 12.84
C GLY A 86 37.31 1.87 12.44
N GLU A 87 38.06 2.56 13.30
CA GLU A 87 39.49 2.81 13.08
C GLU A 87 40.27 1.49 13.06
N ASN A 88 41.23 1.38 12.13
CA ASN A 88 42.10 0.21 11.95
C ASN A 88 41.38 -1.12 11.66
N GLY A 89 40.17 -1.07 11.07
CA GLY A 89 39.42 -2.28 10.68
C GLY A 89 38.62 -2.95 11.80
N ALA A 90 38.47 -2.28 12.96
CA ALA A 90 37.43 -2.60 13.93
C ALA A 90 36.06 -2.18 13.36
N TYR A 91 34.95 -2.76 13.85
CA TYR A 91 33.60 -2.33 13.47
C TYR A 91 32.85 -1.81 14.69
N ALA A 92 31.86 -0.97 14.50
CA ALA A 92 30.98 -0.54 15.59
C ALA A 92 29.53 -0.92 15.27
N LEU A 93 28.81 -1.41 16.27
CA LEU A 93 27.37 -1.57 16.23
C LEU A 93 26.74 -0.43 17.04
N LEU A 94 25.99 0.41 16.34
CA LEU A 94 25.21 1.50 16.91
C LEU A 94 23.80 1.00 17.22
N LEU A 95 23.33 1.19 18.45
CA LEU A 95 21.99 0.77 18.90
C LEU A 95 21.24 1.97 19.47
N LEU A 96 19.96 2.11 19.11
CA LEU A 96 19.00 3.01 19.78
C LEU A 96 17.96 2.18 20.55
N PRO A 97 17.59 2.59 21.78
CA PRO A 97 16.41 2.14 22.47
C PRO A 97 15.18 2.93 22.03
N ASP A 98 14.06 2.23 21.95
CA ASP A 98 12.81 2.67 21.32
C ASP A 98 12.22 3.97 21.91
N THR A 99 12.44 4.26 23.20
CA THR A 99 11.77 5.38 23.89
C THR A 99 12.66 6.26 24.76
N SER A 100 13.87 5.83 25.12
CA SER A 100 14.74 6.62 26.01
C SER A 100 15.68 7.57 25.27
N GLY A 101 15.74 7.48 23.94
CA GLY A 101 16.63 8.31 23.15
C GLY A 101 18.10 8.17 23.52
N GLN A 102 18.51 7.04 24.11
CA GLN A 102 19.92 6.78 24.40
C GLN A 102 20.60 6.16 23.17
N ILE A 103 21.92 6.08 23.15
CA ILE A 103 22.65 5.41 22.08
C ILE A 103 23.76 4.59 22.71
N ALA A 104 23.85 3.32 22.32
CA ALA A 104 24.96 2.45 22.68
C ALA A 104 25.83 2.20 21.45
N VAL A 105 27.15 2.40 21.62
CA VAL A 105 28.16 2.09 20.60
C VAL A 105 28.99 0.91 21.09
N LEU A 106 28.84 -0.23 20.43
CA LEU A 106 29.56 -1.46 20.72
C LEU A 106 30.72 -1.63 19.74
N SER A 107 31.95 -1.77 20.22
CA SER A 107 33.08 -2.11 19.34
C SER A 107 33.13 -3.61 19.13
N LEU A 108 33.18 -3.99 17.86
CA LEU A 108 33.29 -5.33 17.33
C LEU A 108 34.75 -5.56 16.94
N THR A 109 35.55 -6.09 17.86
CA THR A 109 36.97 -6.42 17.65
C THR A 109 37.18 -7.91 17.84
N GLY A 110 37.10 -8.68 16.74
CA GLY A 110 37.32 -10.13 16.79
C GLY A 110 36.17 -10.90 17.45
N ALA A 111 36.47 -11.87 18.33
CA ALA A 111 35.49 -12.72 19.03
C ALA A 111 34.93 -12.09 20.33
N THR A 112 35.21 -10.80 20.56
CA THR A 112 34.86 -10.07 21.78
C THR A 112 34.17 -8.76 21.42
N CYS A 113 33.04 -8.49 22.09
CA CYS A 113 32.33 -7.22 22.00
C CYS A 113 32.68 -6.38 23.23
N GLU A 114 33.27 -5.21 23.02
CA GLU A 114 33.56 -4.27 24.10
C GLU A 114 32.67 -3.03 23.96
N LEU A 115 31.82 -2.81 24.98
CA LEU A 115 31.03 -1.59 25.08
C LEU A 115 31.98 -0.41 25.23
N THR A 116 32.11 0.38 24.18
CA THR A 116 33.15 1.42 24.12
C THR A 116 32.72 2.70 24.83
N ARG A 117 31.40 2.93 25.00
CA ARG A 117 30.73 3.81 25.99
C ARG A 117 29.21 3.79 25.76
N VAL A 118 28.47 4.09 26.81
CA VAL A 118 27.02 4.42 26.78
C VAL A 118 26.95 5.93 26.89
N PHE A 119 26.32 6.59 25.93
CA PHE A 119 26.19 8.03 25.95
C PHE A 119 24.75 8.46 26.23
N ALA A 120 24.68 9.65 26.81
CA ALA A 120 23.59 10.28 27.55
C ALA A 120 22.25 10.35 26.82
N ASP A 121 21.19 10.67 27.55
CA ASP A 121 19.84 10.92 27.03
C ASP A 121 19.90 11.96 25.88
N PHE A 122 19.77 11.53 24.61
CA PHE A 122 20.03 12.37 23.43
C PHE A 122 18.87 13.28 23.03
N LEU A 123 17.71 13.08 23.63
CA LEU A 123 16.47 13.70 23.19
C LEU A 123 15.80 14.41 24.37
N PRO A 124 15.23 15.61 24.18
CA PRO A 124 14.49 16.28 25.24
C PRO A 124 13.33 15.37 25.68
N THR A 125 13.36 14.93 26.94
CA THR A 125 12.26 14.24 27.62
C THR A 125 11.04 15.15 27.87
N ASP A 126 11.13 16.43 27.49
CA ASP A 126 10.17 17.49 27.83
C ASP A 126 8.99 17.64 26.86
N SER A 127 8.88 16.81 25.80
CA SER A 127 7.61 16.74 25.08
C SER A 127 6.67 15.77 25.79
N GLU A 128 5.49 16.26 26.21
CA GLU A 128 4.36 15.49 26.76
C GLU A 128 3.83 14.37 25.82
N MET A 129 4.55 14.06 24.74
CA MET A 129 4.27 13.01 23.77
C MET A 129 5.46 12.06 23.63
N THR A 130 5.17 10.77 23.74
CA THR A 130 6.01 9.61 23.39
C THR A 130 6.39 9.61 21.91
N ALA A 131 7.22 10.54 21.46
CA ALA A 131 7.70 10.57 20.09
C ALA A 131 8.77 9.47 19.88
N GLN A 132 8.47 8.47 19.05
CA GLN A 132 9.46 7.48 18.62
C GLN A 132 10.45 8.13 17.65
N TRP A 133 11.74 8.09 17.97
CA TRP A 133 12.80 8.62 17.12
C TRP A 133 13.48 7.48 16.37
N THR A 134 13.56 7.62 15.05
CA THR A 134 14.23 6.68 14.16
C THR A 134 15.58 7.26 13.76
N LEU A 135 16.67 6.54 13.98
CA LEU A 135 17.96 6.88 13.39
C LEU A 135 17.85 6.70 11.87
N LEU A 136 18.37 7.60 11.05
CA LEU A 136 18.27 7.52 9.58
C LEU A 136 19.59 7.11 8.95
N SER A 137 20.68 7.75 9.38
CA SER A 137 22.04 7.47 8.93
C SER A 137 23.01 7.84 10.03
N ALA A 138 24.14 7.13 10.12
CA ALA A 138 25.24 7.55 10.98
C ALA A 138 26.58 7.29 10.32
N VAL A 139 27.57 8.12 10.65
CA VAL A 139 28.92 8.04 10.12
C VAL A 139 29.93 8.44 11.18
N ARG A 140 31.05 7.73 11.24
CA ARG A 140 32.16 8.07 12.12
C ARG A 140 33.28 8.76 11.34
N ALA A 141 33.71 9.94 11.80
CA ALA A 141 34.93 10.60 11.33
C ALA A 141 35.86 10.85 12.52
N GLY A 142 36.96 10.10 12.58
CA GLY A 142 37.86 10.08 13.73
C GLY A 142 37.12 9.74 15.03
N ASN A 143 37.18 10.65 16.00
CA ASN A 143 36.55 10.47 17.31
C ASN A 143 35.14 11.10 17.42
N THR A 144 34.57 11.54 16.30
CA THR A 144 33.21 12.10 16.24
C THR A 144 32.29 11.16 15.45
N LEU A 145 31.12 10.88 15.99
CA LEU A 145 30.02 10.20 15.33
C LEU A 145 28.97 11.23 14.93
N TYR A 146 28.60 11.27 13.66
CA TYR A 146 27.52 12.10 13.15
C TYR A 146 26.31 11.21 12.93
N ALA A 147 25.16 11.56 13.49
CA ALA A 147 23.95 10.75 13.41
C ALA A 147 22.75 11.63 13.08
N ALA A 148 22.04 11.28 12.00
CA ALA A 148 20.80 11.92 11.56
C ALA A 148 19.61 11.13 12.07
N PHE A 149 18.61 11.83 12.62
CA PHE A 149 17.40 11.24 13.21
C PHE A 149 16.16 11.88 12.62
N SER A 150 15.05 11.14 12.67
CA SER A 150 13.72 11.70 12.48
C SER A 150 12.73 11.23 13.54
N SER A 151 11.84 12.12 13.95
CA SER A 151 10.65 11.80 14.73
C SER A 151 9.42 11.84 13.83
N ASN A 152 8.71 10.70 13.72
CA ASN A 152 7.52 10.53 12.87
C ASN A 152 7.66 11.10 11.44
N PHE A 153 8.88 11.12 10.89
CA PHE A 153 9.23 11.74 9.60
C PHE A 153 8.82 13.22 9.43
N ALA A 154 8.52 13.91 10.54
CA ALA A 154 8.09 15.30 10.58
C ALA A 154 9.20 16.22 11.09
N THR A 155 9.93 15.78 12.12
CA THR A 155 11.06 16.52 12.69
C THR A 155 12.35 15.80 12.36
N TYR A 156 13.37 16.54 11.92
CA TYR A 156 14.69 16.02 11.57
C TYR A 156 15.75 16.75 12.36
N SER A 157 16.71 16.00 12.89
CA SER A 157 17.85 16.56 13.60
C SER A 157 19.09 15.69 13.41
N THR A 158 20.21 16.33 13.14
CA THR A 158 21.52 15.70 12.98
C THR A 158 22.44 16.17 14.09
N TYR A 159 23.05 15.23 14.79
CA TYR A 159 23.93 15.51 15.93
C TYR A 159 25.35 15.04 15.64
N ALA A 160 26.32 15.82 16.13
CA ALA A 160 27.71 15.42 16.21
C ALA A 160 28.02 14.99 17.65
N LEU A 161 28.62 13.82 17.81
CA LEU A 161 28.74 13.07 19.06
C LEU A 161 30.20 12.72 19.29
N SER A 162 30.80 13.24 20.37
CA SER A 162 32.18 12.90 20.73
C SER A 162 32.25 11.53 21.39
N LEU A 163 32.98 10.60 20.77
CA LEU A 163 33.22 9.26 21.32
C LEU A 163 34.23 9.26 22.48
N ALA A 164 34.92 10.37 22.76
CA ALA A 164 35.91 10.47 23.83
C ALA A 164 35.34 10.90 25.17
N ASP A 165 34.19 11.56 25.20
CA ASP A 165 33.60 12.11 26.43
C ASP A 165 32.07 12.08 26.45
N GLY A 166 31.41 11.85 25.31
CA GLY A 166 29.96 11.76 25.22
C GLY A 166 29.24 13.06 25.06
N SER A 167 29.98 14.15 24.87
CA SER A 167 29.38 15.42 24.51
C SER A 167 28.71 15.32 23.15
N SER A 168 27.60 16.03 22.99
CA SER A 168 26.88 16.14 21.73
C SER A 168 26.53 17.59 21.45
N PHE A 169 26.40 17.93 20.17
CA PHE A 169 25.79 19.19 19.75
C PHE A 169 24.92 18.97 18.52
N LEU A 170 23.86 19.78 18.41
CA LEU A 170 23.00 19.81 17.24
C LEU A 170 23.76 20.44 16.08
N LEU A 171 23.96 19.67 15.02
CA LEU A 171 24.69 20.09 13.82
C LEU A 171 23.73 20.68 12.77
N SER A 172 22.55 20.08 12.56
CA SER A 172 21.60 20.56 11.55
C SER A 172 20.19 20.03 11.81
N ASP A 173 19.17 20.81 11.48
CA ASP A 173 17.76 20.37 11.44
C ASP A 173 17.28 20.04 10.01
N ALA A 174 18.21 19.96 9.05
CA ALA A 174 17.89 19.58 7.69
C ALA A 174 17.39 18.12 7.62
N PRO A 175 16.48 17.79 6.68
CA PRO A 175 15.95 16.44 6.51
C PRO A 175 16.96 15.49 5.85
N ILE A 176 18.02 15.17 6.58
CA ILE A 176 19.13 14.34 6.12
C ILE A 176 18.75 12.86 6.22
N ARG A 177 18.82 12.14 5.09
CA ARG A 177 18.58 10.69 5.00
C ARG A 177 19.86 9.86 4.93
N PHE A 178 20.96 10.44 4.48
CA PHE A 178 22.25 9.77 4.35
C PHE A 178 23.39 10.73 4.66
N LEU A 179 24.44 10.20 5.30
CA LEU A 179 25.66 10.90 5.65
C LEU A 179 26.88 10.05 5.25
N MET A 180 27.88 10.67 4.63
CA MET A 180 29.16 10.05 4.31
C MET A 180 30.31 11.01 4.63
N PRO A 181 31.45 10.54 5.17
CA PRO A 181 32.58 11.40 5.46
C PRO A 181 33.43 11.57 4.21
N LEU A 182 33.85 12.80 3.92
CA LEU A 182 34.78 13.10 2.84
C LEU A 182 36.21 13.21 3.39
N ALA A 183 37.20 13.02 2.50
CA ALA A 183 38.62 12.99 2.88
C ALA A 183 39.15 14.33 3.44
N ASP A 184 38.46 15.44 3.15
CA ASP A 184 38.79 16.78 3.63
C ASP A 184 38.13 17.13 4.98
N GLY A 185 37.37 16.20 5.58
CA GLY A 185 36.67 16.39 6.84
C GLY A 185 35.25 16.95 6.70
N GLN A 186 34.78 17.25 5.48
CA GLN A 186 33.38 17.60 5.23
C GLN A 186 32.49 16.35 5.23
N LEU A 187 31.18 16.56 5.36
CA LEU A 187 30.19 15.50 5.27
C LEU A 187 29.36 15.66 3.99
N LEU A 188 29.29 14.63 3.16
CA LEU A 188 28.29 14.56 2.10
C LEU A 188 26.95 14.17 2.73
N ALA A 189 25.93 14.99 2.53
CA ALA A 189 24.58 14.76 3.01
C ALA A 189 23.59 14.60 1.85
N CYS A 190 22.76 13.56 1.90
CA CYS A 190 21.56 13.48 1.08
C CYS A 190 20.41 14.14 1.85
N VAL A 191 20.00 15.34 1.41
CA VAL A 191 18.84 16.05 1.96
C VAL A 191 17.63 15.62 1.15
N ASN A 192 16.66 15.00 1.82
CA ASN A 192 15.45 14.48 1.19
C ASN A 192 14.25 14.90 2.04
N PRO A 193 13.65 16.06 1.73
CA PRO A 193 12.56 16.63 2.50
C PRO A 193 11.28 15.78 2.42
N PRO A 194 10.34 15.97 3.36
CA PRO A 194 9.04 15.30 3.30
C PRO A 194 8.33 15.55 1.97
N ILE A 195 7.51 14.60 1.52
CA ILE A 195 6.73 14.70 0.27
C ILE A 195 5.82 15.95 0.26
N SER A 196 5.42 16.45 1.44
CA SER A 196 4.64 17.67 1.60
C SER A 196 5.44 18.98 1.45
N SER A 197 6.77 18.91 1.38
CA SER A 197 7.63 20.09 1.23
C SER A 197 7.71 20.56 -0.22
N ILE A 198 7.92 21.87 -0.39
CA ILE A 198 8.23 22.50 -1.68
C ILE A 198 9.73 22.37 -2.04
N ASP A 199 10.56 21.98 -1.08
CA ASP A 199 12.00 21.85 -1.28
C ASP A 199 12.35 20.59 -2.08
N GLU A 200 13.35 20.69 -2.95
CA GLU A 200 13.82 19.57 -3.75
C GLU A 200 14.85 18.73 -3.01
N SER A 201 14.79 17.41 -3.20
CA SER A 201 15.85 16.50 -2.75
C SER A 201 17.17 16.86 -3.42
N CYS A 202 18.27 16.82 -2.66
CA CYS A 202 19.59 17.23 -3.14
C CYS A 202 20.74 16.54 -2.41
N PHE A 203 21.90 16.53 -3.06
CA PHE A 203 23.17 16.36 -2.35
C PHE A 203 23.69 17.71 -1.88
N ALA A 204 24.21 17.75 -0.66
CA ALA A 204 24.81 18.93 -0.06
C ALA A 204 26.11 18.57 0.70
N LEU A 205 27.06 19.50 0.74
CA LEU A 205 28.19 19.45 1.67
C LEU A 205 27.75 20.08 2.98
N LEU A 206 27.88 19.34 4.06
CA LEU A 206 27.64 19.78 5.43
C LEU A 206 29.00 20.02 6.09
N ASP A 207 29.21 21.25 6.55
CA ASP A 207 30.38 21.62 7.32
C ASP A 207 30.28 21.03 8.73
N ALA A 208 31.28 20.23 9.10
CA ALA A 208 31.26 19.43 10.31
C ALA A 208 31.43 20.25 11.61
N ASP A 209 31.90 21.50 11.51
CA ASP A 209 32.16 22.39 12.64
C ASP A 209 31.04 23.41 12.85
N SER A 210 30.45 23.92 11.77
CA SER A 210 29.44 24.99 11.79
C SER A 210 28.01 24.49 11.56
N GLY A 211 27.83 23.32 10.94
CA GLY A 211 26.52 22.81 10.55
C GLY A 211 25.92 23.50 9.32
N GLU A 212 26.65 24.44 8.69
CA GLU A 212 26.23 25.06 7.45
C GLU A 212 26.23 24.04 6.31
N SER A 213 25.19 24.08 5.47
CA SER A 213 25.09 23.20 4.31
C SER A 213 25.17 23.99 3.01
N SER A 214 25.82 23.42 2.01
CA SER A 214 25.91 23.99 0.66
C SER A 214 25.47 22.95 -0.38
N ARG A 215 24.48 23.31 -1.18
CA ARG A 215 23.90 22.41 -2.20
C ARG A 215 24.92 22.14 -3.30
N LEU A 216 25.10 20.86 -3.64
CA LEU A 216 25.94 20.41 -4.76
C LEU A 216 25.12 20.21 -6.02
N CYS A 217 24.09 19.36 -5.96
CA CYS A 217 23.22 19.07 -7.10
C CYS A 217 21.80 18.73 -6.68
N ALA A 218 20.86 18.90 -7.61
CA ALA A 218 19.48 18.45 -7.45
C ALA A 218 19.39 16.95 -7.72
N LEU A 219 18.58 16.26 -6.92
CA LEU A 219 18.12 14.91 -7.24
C LEU A 219 16.79 15.00 -8.01
N PRO A 220 16.45 14.00 -8.82
CA PRO A 220 15.12 13.93 -9.45
C PRO A 220 13.98 14.15 -8.44
N ALA A 221 13.02 15.02 -8.81
CA ALA A 221 11.95 15.44 -7.91
C ALA A 221 10.93 14.32 -7.61
N HIS A 222 10.25 14.42 -6.46
CA HIS A 222 9.14 13.55 -6.04
C HIS A 222 9.48 12.05 -5.84
N LYS A 223 10.72 11.75 -5.45
CA LYS A 223 11.18 10.39 -5.16
C LYS A 223 11.79 10.31 -3.76
N ALA A 224 11.57 9.19 -3.07
CA ALA A 224 12.24 8.90 -1.82
C ALA A 224 13.50 8.07 -2.12
N TYR A 225 14.67 8.57 -1.71
CA TYR A 225 15.95 7.89 -1.94
C TYR A 225 16.38 7.05 -0.74
N ALA A 226 16.83 5.83 -1.02
CA ALA A 226 17.31 4.86 -0.04
C ALA A 226 18.42 3.98 -0.65
N GLY A 227 18.88 2.98 0.11
CA GLY A 227 19.80 1.96 -0.43
C GLY A 227 21.20 2.50 -0.74
N PHE A 228 21.72 3.38 0.09
CA PHE A 228 23.03 3.98 -0.15
C PHE A 228 24.16 2.94 0.04
N ALA A 229 24.94 2.73 -1.02
CA ALA A 229 26.05 1.78 -1.07
C ALA A 229 27.28 2.46 -1.69
N LEU A 230 28.48 2.11 -1.19
CA LEU A 230 29.74 2.67 -1.67
C LEU A 230 30.55 1.64 -2.44
N ASP A 231 31.16 2.09 -3.54
CA ASP A 231 32.23 1.38 -4.24
C ASP A 231 33.33 2.37 -4.63
N GLY A 232 34.49 2.26 -3.97
CA GLY A 232 35.51 3.32 -3.98
C GLY A 232 34.93 4.64 -3.46
N ASP A 233 35.09 5.71 -4.25
CA ASP A 233 34.53 7.04 -3.94
C ASP A 233 33.14 7.25 -4.57
N SER A 234 32.61 6.28 -5.31
CA SER A 234 31.30 6.41 -5.97
C SER A 234 30.17 5.95 -5.05
N LEU A 235 29.12 6.76 -4.98
CA LEU A 235 27.92 6.50 -4.19
C LEU A 235 26.81 5.99 -5.09
N TYR A 236 26.29 4.81 -4.78
CA TYR A 236 25.15 4.19 -5.44
C TYR A 236 23.93 4.24 -4.53
N PHE A 237 22.77 4.51 -5.10
CA PHE A 237 21.52 4.63 -4.34
C PHE A 237 20.33 4.43 -5.25
N THR A 238 19.14 4.30 -4.69
CA THR A 238 17.93 4.01 -5.48
C THR A 238 16.72 4.80 -5.01
N ASP A 239 15.79 5.05 -5.94
CA ASP A 239 14.42 5.49 -5.64
C ASP A 239 13.40 4.34 -5.61
N GLY A 240 13.89 3.10 -5.59
CA GLY A 240 13.08 1.87 -5.60
C GLY A 240 12.88 1.29 -7.01
N GLU A 241 13.12 2.07 -8.06
CA GLU A 241 12.90 1.66 -9.46
C GLU A 241 14.19 1.79 -10.27
N THR A 242 14.90 2.89 -10.06
CA THR A 242 16.13 3.26 -10.75
C THR A 242 17.29 3.26 -9.77
N ILE A 243 18.43 2.75 -10.21
CA ILE A 243 19.69 2.82 -9.49
C ILE A 243 20.49 3.98 -10.06
N TYR A 244 20.96 4.83 -9.17
CA TYR A 244 21.70 6.04 -9.46
C TYR A 244 23.13 5.91 -8.97
N CYS A 245 24.06 6.58 -9.66
CA CYS A 245 25.44 6.76 -9.25
C CYS A 245 25.74 8.25 -9.13
N ALA A 246 26.39 8.65 -8.03
CA ALA A 246 27.02 9.94 -7.86
C ALA A 246 28.50 9.73 -7.55
N ALA A 247 29.37 10.21 -8.42
CA ALA A 247 30.83 10.17 -8.23
C ALA A 247 31.36 11.57 -7.89
N PRO A 248 32.55 11.70 -7.26
CA PRO A 248 33.16 12.99 -7.00
C PRO A 248 33.26 13.85 -8.27
N PRO A 249 32.89 15.14 -8.22
CA PRO A 249 32.65 15.97 -7.03
C PRO A 249 31.20 15.98 -6.51
N TYR A 250 30.37 15.00 -6.91
CA TYR A 250 28.96 14.82 -6.52
C TYR A 250 28.04 15.97 -6.96
N ASP A 251 28.40 16.63 -8.05
CA ASP A 251 27.65 17.72 -8.69
C ASP A 251 26.66 17.24 -9.78
N ALA A 252 26.64 15.93 -10.05
CA ALA A 252 25.71 15.29 -10.96
C ALA A 252 25.38 13.86 -10.52
N VAL A 253 24.26 13.34 -11.01
CA VAL A 253 23.78 11.99 -10.76
C VAL A 253 23.44 11.33 -12.09
N GLU A 254 23.85 10.09 -12.26
CA GLU A 254 23.60 9.30 -13.46
C GLU A 254 22.73 8.08 -13.14
N SER A 255 21.80 7.72 -14.02
CA SER A 255 21.09 6.45 -13.93
C SER A 255 21.98 5.33 -14.46
N VAL A 256 22.22 4.31 -13.63
CA VAL A 256 23.18 3.23 -13.90
C VAL A 256 22.56 1.83 -13.86
N GLY A 257 21.30 1.70 -13.48
CA GLY A 257 20.61 0.41 -13.45
C GLY A 257 19.15 0.54 -13.02
N TYR A 258 18.47 -0.60 -12.91
CA TYR A 258 17.06 -0.68 -12.55
C TYR A 258 16.82 -1.80 -11.54
N LEU A 259 15.83 -1.57 -10.68
CA LEU A 259 15.27 -2.55 -9.76
C LEU A 259 13.87 -2.95 -10.24
N PRO A 260 13.37 -4.13 -9.85
CA PRO A 260 12.04 -4.60 -10.21
C PRO A 260 10.92 -3.85 -9.46
N SER A 261 11.06 -2.56 -9.14
CA SER A 261 10.19 -1.80 -8.24
C SER A 261 10.26 -2.28 -6.78
N LEU A 262 10.37 -1.32 -5.87
CA LEU A 262 10.56 -1.53 -4.46
C LEU A 262 9.95 -0.35 -3.70
N ASP A 263 9.21 -0.62 -2.62
CA ASP A 263 8.87 0.46 -1.70
C ASP A 263 10.10 0.90 -0.91
N THR A 264 10.51 2.15 -1.08
CA THR A 264 11.67 2.71 -0.39
C THR A 264 11.25 3.18 0.99
N ASN A 265 11.44 2.34 1.99
CA ASN A 265 11.38 2.77 3.38
C ASN A 265 12.66 3.54 3.78
N ALA A 266 12.59 4.27 4.90
CA ALA A 266 13.78 4.79 5.53
C ALA A 266 14.59 3.62 6.10
N ARG A 267 15.75 3.34 5.50
CA ARG A 267 16.69 2.21 5.77
C ARG A 267 16.48 0.95 4.92
N LEU A 268 16.79 1.10 3.63
CA LEU A 268 17.04 -0.03 2.74
C LEU A 268 18.52 -0.44 2.82
N PRO A 269 18.88 -1.63 3.35
CA PRO A 269 20.23 -2.16 3.26
C PRO A 269 20.62 -2.40 1.80
N ALA A 270 21.76 -1.85 1.40
CA ALA A 270 22.33 -2.04 0.08
C ALA A 270 23.86 -2.19 0.15
N LEU A 271 24.44 -2.86 -0.84
CA LEU A 271 25.88 -3.02 -0.99
C LEU A 271 26.28 -3.17 -2.46
N MET A 272 27.52 -2.81 -2.78
CA MET A 272 28.14 -3.04 -4.07
C MET A 272 29.06 -4.26 -4.01
N VAL A 273 28.89 -5.22 -4.92
CA VAL A 273 29.77 -6.38 -5.11
C VAL A 273 29.99 -6.63 -6.59
N ASP A 274 31.23 -6.62 -7.05
CA ASP A 274 31.61 -6.99 -8.42
C ASP A 274 30.73 -6.35 -9.53
N ASN A 275 30.50 -5.03 -9.45
CA ASN A 275 29.63 -4.26 -10.36
C ASN A 275 28.13 -4.63 -10.32
N CYS A 276 27.71 -5.32 -9.26
CA CYS A 276 26.31 -5.55 -8.93
C CYS A 276 25.91 -4.72 -7.71
N TYR A 277 24.78 -4.04 -7.83
CA TYR A 277 24.11 -3.36 -6.73
C TYR A 277 23.12 -4.34 -6.09
N CYS A 278 23.38 -4.68 -4.84
CA CYS A 278 22.62 -5.66 -4.08
C CYS A 278 21.78 -4.96 -3.02
N VAL A 279 20.50 -5.29 -2.93
CA VAL A 279 19.56 -4.76 -1.95
C VAL A 279 18.85 -5.90 -1.21
N CYS A 280 18.49 -5.65 0.05
CA CYS A 280 17.71 -6.57 0.85
C CYS A 280 16.49 -5.85 1.43
N ASN A 281 15.29 -6.34 1.17
CA ASN A 281 14.08 -5.83 1.83
C ASN A 281 13.06 -6.95 2.06
N ALA A 282 12.05 -6.69 2.89
CA ALA A 282 11.02 -7.68 3.20
C ALA A 282 10.20 -8.14 1.99
N GLU A 283 10.01 -7.29 0.97
CA GLU A 283 9.18 -7.62 -0.20
C GLU A 283 9.96 -8.39 -1.27
N LEU A 284 11.21 -7.99 -1.53
CA LEU A 284 12.04 -8.60 -2.56
C LEU A 284 12.96 -9.70 -2.02
N GLY A 285 13.14 -9.82 -0.72
CA GLY A 285 14.26 -10.56 -0.15
C GLY A 285 15.58 -9.94 -0.63
N PHE A 286 16.58 -10.79 -0.88
CA PHE A 286 17.84 -10.37 -1.49
C PHE A 286 17.71 -10.26 -3.03
N PHE A 287 18.05 -9.11 -3.59
CA PHE A 287 18.07 -8.87 -5.03
C PHE A 287 19.39 -8.24 -5.47
N ALA A 288 19.97 -8.71 -6.58
CA ALA A 288 21.19 -8.17 -7.16
C ALA A 288 20.95 -7.68 -8.59
N ALA A 289 21.24 -6.41 -8.85
CA ALA A 289 21.12 -5.77 -10.15
C ALA A 289 22.51 -5.52 -10.75
N GLN A 290 22.73 -6.00 -11.97
CA GLN A 290 23.97 -5.71 -12.69
C GLN A 290 23.93 -4.28 -13.23
N LEU A 291 24.96 -3.48 -12.93
CA LEU A 291 25.02 -2.08 -13.35
C LEU A 291 25.46 -1.92 -14.81
N HIS A 292 25.07 -0.79 -15.39
CA HIS A 292 25.39 -0.32 -16.75
C HIS A 292 24.88 -1.22 -17.88
N THR A 293 23.97 -2.15 -17.57
CA THR A 293 23.23 -2.92 -18.57
C THR A 293 21.95 -2.16 -18.87
N ALA A 294 21.93 -1.47 -20.01
CA ALA A 294 20.73 -0.75 -20.44
C ALA A 294 19.61 -1.77 -20.73
N PRO A 295 18.41 -1.58 -20.17
CA PRO A 295 17.27 -2.39 -20.54
C PRO A 295 16.95 -2.17 -22.02
N ARG A 296 16.36 -3.19 -22.64
CA ARG A 296 15.85 -3.09 -24.01
C ARG A 296 14.73 -2.05 -24.12
N CYS A 297 13.91 -1.93 -23.06
CA CYS A 297 12.87 -0.90 -22.95
C CYS A 297 12.69 -0.45 -21.50
N THR A 298 12.30 0.81 -21.32
CA THR A 298 11.91 1.36 -20.02
C THR A 298 10.48 1.88 -20.13
N LEU A 299 9.54 1.12 -19.58
CA LEU A 299 8.11 1.45 -19.57
C LEU A 299 7.81 2.50 -18.50
N ARG A 300 7.17 3.60 -18.89
CA ARG A 300 6.64 4.61 -17.96
C ARG A 300 5.21 4.24 -17.57
N VAL A 301 5.00 3.96 -16.31
CA VAL A 301 3.71 3.48 -15.77
C VAL A 301 3.15 4.52 -14.80
N ASP A 302 1.84 4.63 -14.76
CA ASP A 302 1.13 5.52 -13.85
C ASP A 302 1.45 5.20 -12.38
N ALA A 303 1.89 6.20 -11.63
CA ALA A 303 2.19 6.07 -10.20
C ALA A 303 0.95 5.75 -9.33
N ARG A 304 -0.27 5.90 -9.88
CA ARG A 304 -1.52 5.52 -9.21
C ARG A 304 -1.78 4.01 -9.17
N LEU A 305 -0.89 3.20 -9.74
CA LEU A 305 -0.98 1.74 -9.67
C LEU A 305 -0.94 1.26 -8.20
N SER A 306 -1.88 0.39 -7.81
CA SER A 306 -1.95 -0.12 -6.44
C SER A 306 -0.73 -0.97 -6.05
N ASN A 307 -0.38 -1.00 -4.76
CA ASN A 307 0.77 -1.78 -4.25
C ASN A 307 0.70 -3.26 -4.63
N VAL A 308 -0.49 -3.85 -4.64
CA VAL A 308 -0.71 -5.24 -5.08
C VAL A 308 -0.29 -5.43 -6.55
N ASN A 309 -0.69 -4.51 -7.42
CA ASN A 309 -0.29 -4.58 -8.83
C ASN A 309 1.20 -4.27 -9.00
N ARG A 310 1.78 -3.34 -8.22
CA ARG A 310 3.23 -3.07 -8.23
C ARG A 310 4.03 -4.32 -7.84
N ALA A 311 3.58 -5.10 -6.86
CA ALA A 311 4.22 -6.37 -6.49
C ALA A 311 4.16 -7.41 -7.63
N LEU A 312 3.05 -7.47 -8.40
CA LEU A 312 2.96 -8.32 -9.58
C LEU A 312 3.89 -7.83 -10.70
N VAL A 313 4.00 -6.51 -10.91
CA VAL A 313 5.01 -5.92 -11.82
C VAL A 313 6.41 -6.36 -11.39
N SER A 314 6.72 -6.30 -10.09
CA SER A 314 8.01 -6.75 -9.57
C SER A 314 8.31 -8.21 -9.86
N GLN A 315 7.31 -9.08 -9.73
CA GLN A 315 7.44 -10.49 -10.08
C GLN A 315 7.72 -10.68 -11.57
N TYR A 316 7.06 -9.92 -12.44
CA TYR A 316 7.31 -9.93 -13.88
C TYR A 316 8.73 -9.49 -14.22
N LEU A 317 9.19 -8.37 -13.67
CA LEU A 317 10.51 -7.80 -13.97
C LEU A 317 11.67 -8.70 -13.53
N ARG A 318 11.48 -9.53 -12.50
CA ARG A 318 12.45 -10.58 -12.14
C ARG A 318 12.62 -11.64 -13.21
N ALA A 319 11.54 -11.97 -13.93
CA ALA A 319 11.59 -12.90 -15.06
C ALA A 319 12.04 -12.22 -16.37
N HIS A 320 11.96 -10.89 -16.44
CA HIS A 320 12.25 -10.07 -17.61
C HIS A 320 13.23 -8.93 -17.28
N PRO A 321 14.49 -9.23 -16.92
CA PRO A 321 15.47 -8.22 -16.52
C PRO A 321 15.91 -7.29 -17.66
N ASP A 322 15.54 -7.59 -18.91
CA ASP A 322 15.73 -6.71 -20.07
C ASP A 322 14.65 -5.62 -20.20
N VAL A 323 13.61 -5.66 -19.36
CA VAL A 323 12.54 -4.66 -19.28
C VAL A 323 12.69 -3.90 -17.97
N ALA A 324 12.60 -2.57 -18.00
CA ALA A 324 12.51 -1.72 -16.82
C ALA A 324 11.15 -1.04 -16.75
N VAL A 325 10.69 -0.73 -15.53
CA VAL A 325 9.48 0.06 -15.28
C VAL A 325 9.84 1.22 -14.36
N VAL A 326 9.39 2.42 -14.74
CA VAL A 326 9.50 3.64 -13.92
C VAL A 326 8.10 4.19 -13.71
N TYR A 327 7.75 4.47 -12.46
CA TYR A 327 6.46 5.04 -12.11
C TYR A 327 6.53 6.56 -12.11
N ALA A 328 5.61 7.19 -12.82
CA ALA A 328 5.55 8.64 -12.94
C ALA A 328 4.14 9.18 -12.63
N PRO A 329 4.03 10.25 -11.83
CA PRO A 329 2.75 10.91 -11.59
C PRO A 329 2.35 11.77 -12.79
N HIS A 330 1.06 12.10 -12.88
CA HIS A 330 0.56 13.13 -13.77
C HIS A 330 -0.64 13.83 -13.16
N ASN A 331 -0.94 15.04 -13.63
CA ASN A 331 -2.07 15.83 -13.14
C ASN A 331 -3.28 15.84 -14.10
N ALA A 332 -3.22 15.07 -15.19
CA ALA A 332 -4.35 14.96 -16.12
C ALA A 332 -5.60 14.40 -15.44
N SER A 333 -6.71 15.12 -15.58
CA SER A 333 -8.01 14.81 -14.99
C SER A 333 -9.11 14.70 -16.04
N THR A 334 -9.01 15.49 -17.13
CA THR A 334 -9.99 15.51 -18.23
C THR A 334 -9.43 14.87 -19.51
N ALA A 335 -10.30 14.37 -20.40
CA ALA A 335 -9.87 13.73 -21.65
C ALA A 335 -8.93 14.61 -22.51
N PRO A 336 -9.14 15.94 -22.64
CA PRO A 336 -8.17 16.83 -23.30
C PRO A 336 -6.81 16.88 -22.62
N GLU A 337 -6.76 16.93 -21.28
CA GLU A 337 -5.50 16.93 -20.53
C GLU A 337 -4.75 15.60 -20.67
N TYR A 338 -5.47 14.47 -20.64
CA TYR A 338 -4.88 13.16 -20.92
C TYR A 338 -4.27 13.11 -22.33
N ARG A 339 -5.00 13.59 -23.35
CA ARG A 339 -4.48 13.69 -24.73
C ARG A 339 -3.23 14.56 -24.81
N GLN A 340 -3.25 15.73 -24.18
CA GLN A 340 -2.09 16.62 -24.15
C GLN A 340 -0.90 15.94 -23.47
N HIS A 341 -1.12 15.22 -22.38
CA HIS A 341 -0.07 14.49 -21.68
C HIS A 341 0.48 13.32 -22.53
N MET A 342 -0.39 12.56 -23.21
CA MET A 342 -0.02 11.48 -24.13
C MET A 342 0.78 11.98 -25.36
N GLU A 343 0.75 13.29 -25.66
CA GLU A 343 1.53 13.93 -26.73
C GLU A 343 2.84 14.56 -26.23
N SER A 344 3.02 14.65 -24.91
CA SER A 344 4.18 15.28 -24.30
C SER A 344 5.40 14.35 -24.28
N GLY A 345 6.58 14.93 -24.06
CA GLY A 345 7.80 14.15 -23.86
C GLY A 345 7.79 13.30 -22.58
N ASP A 346 6.87 13.57 -21.66
CA ASP A 346 6.71 12.87 -20.37
C ASP A 346 5.59 11.83 -20.38
N ALA A 347 4.99 11.58 -21.56
CA ALA A 347 3.90 10.64 -21.74
C ALA A 347 4.17 9.28 -21.08
N LEU A 348 3.12 8.65 -20.57
CA LEU A 348 3.20 7.30 -20.03
C LEU A 348 2.92 6.28 -21.12
N ASP A 349 3.48 5.09 -20.95
CA ASP A 349 3.16 3.92 -21.76
C ASP A 349 1.88 3.25 -21.27
N ILE A 350 1.66 3.23 -19.93
CA ILE A 350 0.48 2.64 -19.29
C ILE A 350 -0.15 3.65 -18.33
N TYR A 351 -1.44 3.91 -18.53
CA TYR A 351 -2.26 4.80 -17.70
C TYR A 351 -3.23 3.99 -16.84
N ALA A 352 -3.43 4.40 -15.58
CA ALA A 352 -4.43 3.83 -14.69
C ALA A 352 -5.70 4.70 -14.67
N PHE A 353 -6.87 4.07 -14.74
CA PHE A 353 -8.16 4.72 -14.61
C PHE A 353 -8.99 3.97 -13.57
N THR A 354 -9.88 4.67 -12.87
CA THR A 354 -10.93 4.04 -12.07
C THR A 354 -12.25 4.32 -12.75
N LEU A 355 -12.91 3.26 -13.25
CA LEU A 355 -14.23 3.33 -13.86
C LEU A 355 -15.32 3.34 -12.78
N PRO A 356 -16.43 4.08 -12.97
CA PRO A 356 -16.72 4.91 -14.14
C PRO A 356 -15.80 6.14 -14.22
N ASN A 357 -15.38 6.53 -15.42
CA ASN A 357 -14.45 7.64 -15.65
C ASN A 357 -14.83 8.45 -16.89
N GLU A 358 -15.07 9.75 -16.72
CA GLU A 358 -15.47 10.64 -17.83
C GLU A 358 -14.42 10.75 -18.94
N SER A 359 -13.15 10.52 -18.62
CA SER A 359 -12.05 10.65 -19.57
C SER A 359 -11.79 9.36 -20.35
N PHE A 360 -12.01 8.19 -19.74
CA PHE A 360 -11.69 6.90 -20.34
C PHE A 360 -12.48 6.63 -21.62
N ILE A 361 -13.82 6.77 -21.58
CA ILE A 361 -14.68 6.48 -22.73
C ILE A 361 -14.31 7.36 -23.94
N PRO A 362 -14.17 8.69 -23.82
CA PRO A 362 -13.71 9.52 -24.95
C PRO A 362 -12.33 9.14 -25.50
N LEU A 363 -11.37 8.74 -24.65
CA LEU A 363 -10.02 8.33 -25.08
C LEU A 363 -10.06 7.01 -25.87
N ARG A 364 -10.80 6.02 -25.37
CA ARG A 364 -11.10 4.77 -26.08
C ARG A 364 -11.75 5.07 -27.43
N ASP A 365 -12.77 5.92 -27.40
CA ASP A 365 -13.65 6.14 -28.52
C ASP A 365 -13.01 6.91 -29.68
N LYS A 366 -12.09 7.84 -29.37
CA LYS A 366 -11.31 8.61 -30.34
C LYS A 366 -10.06 7.87 -30.83
N GLY A 367 -9.75 6.69 -30.25
CA GLY A 367 -8.61 5.87 -30.63
C GLY A 367 -7.28 6.36 -30.07
N ASP A 368 -7.30 7.05 -28.92
CA ASP A 368 -6.09 7.46 -28.20
C ASP A 368 -5.42 6.28 -27.46
N LEU A 369 -6.20 5.23 -27.16
CA LEU A 369 -5.75 4.02 -26.48
C LEU A 369 -5.33 2.91 -27.47
N LEU A 370 -4.34 2.11 -27.08
CA LEU A 370 -3.86 0.97 -27.85
C LEU A 370 -4.89 -0.17 -27.82
N ASP A 371 -5.14 -0.79 -28.97
CA ASP A 371 -5.91 -2.04 -29.02
C ASP A 371 -5.01 -3.20 -28.58
N LEU A 372 -5.32 -3.75 -27.40
CA LEU A 372 -4.59 -4.83 -26.75
C LEU A 372 -4.99 -6.20 -27.30
N ARG A 373 -6.17 -6.34 -27.92
CA ARG A 373 -6.69 -7.65 -28.34
C ARG A 373 -5.76 -8.39 -29.32
N PRO A 374 -5.10 -7.74 -30.29
CA PRO A 374 -4.13 -8.40 -31.17
C PRO A 374 -2.83 -8.81 -30.48
N LEU A 375 -2.54 -8.25 -29.30
CA LEU A 375 -1.28 -8.40 -28.58
C LEU A 375 -1.41 -9.34 -27.36
N MET A 376 -2.62 -9.76 -27.01
CA MET A 376 -2.93 -10.63 -25.86
C MET A 376 -3.42 -12.01 -26.32
N GLY A 377 -3.27 -13.01 -25.45
CA GLY A 377 -3.84 -14.35 -25.66
C GLY A 377 -5.36 -14.34 -25.50
N ALA A 378 -6.07 -15.12 -26.32
CA ALA A 378 -7.54 -15.13 -26.35
C ALA A 378 -8.20 -15.76 -25.09
N ASP A 379 -7.54 -16.74 -24.47
CA ASP A 379 -8.17 -17.62 -23.47
C ASP A 379 -8.58 -16.89 -22.16
N THR A 380 -7.78 -15.92 -21.70
CA THR A 380 -8.08 -15.18 -20.46
C THR A 380 -9.19 -14.15 -20.66
N LEU A 381 -9.25 -13.51 -21.83
CA LEU A 381 -10.22 -12.44 -22.10
C LEU A 381 -11.65 -12.97 -22.25
N ASP A 382 -11.81 -14.12 -22.90
CA ASP A 382 -13.12 -14.76 -23.10
C ASP A 382 -13.72 -15.31 -21.78
N SER A 383 -12.90 -15.42 -20.74
CA SER A 383 -13.30 -15.90 -19.41
C SER A 383 -13.74 -14.78 -18.45
N LEU A 384 -13.63 -13.51 -18.86
CA LEU A 384 -14.01 -12.37 -18.02
C LEU A 384 -15.53 -12.17 -17.97
N LEU A 385 -16.02 -11.61 -16.85
CA LEU A 385 -17.42 -11.19 -16.73
C LEU A 385 -17.80 -10.20 -17.85
N PRO A 386 -18.88 -10.47 -18.62
CA PRO A 386 -19.29 -9.60 -19.74
C PRO A 386 -19.54 -8.15 -19.34
N GLN A 387 -20.08 -7.92 -18.15
CA GLN A 387 -20.35 -6.58 -17.61
C GLN A 387 -19.07 -5.79 -17.26
N VAL A 388 -17.96 -6.47 -17.00
CA VAL A 388 -16.64 -5.85 -16.81
C VAL A 388 -15.98 -5.59 -18.15
N LEU A 389 -16.16 -6.51 -19.12
CA LEU A 389 -15.52 -6.44 -20.43
C LEU A 389 -16.17 -5.38 -21.34
N ALA A 390 -17.50 -5.23 -21.31
CA ALA A 390 -18.26 -4.36 -22.19
C ALA A 390 -17.73 -2.90 -22.27
N PRO A 391 -17.44 -2.19 -21.16
CA PRO A 391 -16.90 -0.84 -21.24
C PRO A 391 -15.43 -0.78 -21.70
N LEU A 392 -14.71 -1.88 -21.73
CA LEU A 392 -13.30 -1.94 -22.17
C LEU A 392 -13.19 -2.20 -23.68
N GLU A 393 -14.27 -2.68 -24.30
CA GLU A 393 -14.31 -3.00 -25.73
C GLU A 393 -14.94 -1.90 -26.58
N LYS A 394 -14.45 -1.76 -27.81
CA LYS A 394 -15.11 -0.97 -28.86
C LYS A 394 -14.81 -1.56 -30.23
N ALA A 395 -15.86 -1.74 -31.04
CA ALA A 395 -15.75 -2.27 -32.41
C ALA A 395 -14.92 -3.57 -32.53
N GLY A 396 -14.96 -4.43 -31.50
CA GLY A 396 -14.23 -5.69 -31.43
C GLY A 396 -12.80 -5.60 -30.88
N GLY A 397 -12.25 -4.40 -30.68
CA GLY A 397 -10.96 -4.19 -29.99
C GLY A 397 -11.11 -4.10 -28.47
N LEU A 398 -10.01 -4.30 -27.75
CA LEU A 398 -9.91 -4.19 -26.29
C LEU A 398 -8.93 -3.08 -25.91
N PHE A 399 -9.34 -2.10 -25.11
CA PHE A 399 -8.54 -0.89 -24.89
C PHE A 399 -8.01 -0.71 -23.46
N ALA A 400 -8.40 -1.60 -22.55
CA ALA A 400 -7.87 -1.67 -21.21
C ALA A 400 -8.09 -3.07 -20.63
N ILE A 401 -7.33 -3.40 -19.59
CA ILE A 401 -7.56 -4.59 -18.76
C ILE A 401 -8.07 -4.19 -17.37
N PRO A 402 -8.95 -4.98 -16.75
CA PRO A 402 -9.27 -4.80 -15.35
C PRO A 402 -8.09 -5.21 -14.46
N CYS A 403 -7.82 -4.45 -13.40
CA CYS A 403 -6.83 -4.78 -12.37
C CYS A 403 -7.37 -4.55 -10.94
N GLY A 404 -7.03 -5.44 -10.01
CA GLY A 404 -7.56 -5.41 -8.63
C GLY A 404 -8.90 -6.12 -8.52
N ALA A 405 -9.64 -5.88 -7.44
CA ALA A 405 -11.00 -6.40 -7.21
C ALA A 405 -12.03 -5.26 -7.44
N PRO A 406 -13.27 -5.58 -7.86
CA PRO A 406 -14.31 -4.58 -8.03
C PRO A 406 -14.66 -3.99 -6.67
N SER A 407 -14.86 -2.68 -6.65
CA SER A 407 -15.49 -2.03 -5.52
C SER A 407 -16.95 -1.75 -5.84
N VAL A 408 -17.84 -2.10 -4.93
CA VAL A 408 -19.26 -1.77 -5.01
C VAL A 408 -19.61 -0.72 -3.98
N SER A 409 -20.76 -0.08 -4.12
CA SER A 409 -21.37 0.63 -2.99
C SER A 409 -22.73 0.01 -2.71
N CYS A 410 -22.78 -0.91 -1.75
CA CYS A 410 -24.02 -1.51 -1.30
C CYS A 410 -24.09 -1.58 0.23
N TRP A 411 -25.32 -1.42 0.74
CA TRP A 411 -25.60 -1.66 2.14
C TRP A 411 -25.67 -3.14 2.41
N PHE A 412 -25.10 -3.56 3.52
CA PHE A 412 -25.25 -4.87 4.10
C PHE A 412 -26.09 -4.76 5.36
N LEU A 413 -26.92 -5.77 5.60
CA LEU A 413 -27.76 -5.87 6.78
C LEU A 413 -27.31 -7.04 7.64
N ASP A 414 -27.01 -6.78 8.91
CA ASP A 414 -26.77 -7.85 9.87
C ASP A 414 -28.11 -8.42 10.35
N GLN A 415 -28.38 -9.68 10.00
CA GLN A 415 -29.66 -10.31 10.30
C GLN A 415 -29.84 -10.52 11.81
N SER A 416 -28.76 -10.83 12.53
CA SER A 416 -28.78 -11.02 13.98
C SER A 416 -29.17 -9.73 14.71
N SER A 417 -28.61 -8.60 14.28
CA SER A 417 -28.95 -7.27 14.77
C SER A 417 -30.41 -6.91 14.47
N LEU A 418 -30.89 -7.18 13.25
CA LEU A 418 -32.29 -6.96 12.87
C LEU A 418 -33.25 -7.73 13.80
N GLU A 419 -32.98 -9.02 14.02
CA GLU A 419 -33.78 -9.89 14.88
C GLU A 419 -33.75 -9.44 16.35
N SER A 420 -32.58 -8.99 16.84
CA SER A 420 -32.42 -8.49 18.22
C SER A 420 -33.24 -7.23 18.51
N LEU A 421 -33.49 -6.41 17.48
CA LEU A 421 -34.36 -5.23 17.54
C LEU A 421 -35.85 -5.58 17.39
N GLY A 422 -36.18 -6.86 17.21
CA GLY A 422 -37.55 -7.33 16.99
C GLY A 422 -38.10 -7.00 15.60
N LEU A 423 -37.22 -6.71 14.64
CA LEU A 423 -37.54 -6.44 13.24
C LEU A 423 -37.31 -7.70 12.41
N THR A 424 -38.10 -7.90 11.35
CA THR A 424 -38.01 -9.11 10.50
C THR A 424 -37.96 -8.81 9.00
N ASP A 425 -38.32 -7.60 8.60
CA ASP A 425 -38.47 -7.27 7.19
C ASP A 425 -37.12 -6.79 6.61
N VAL A 426 -36.52 -7.61 5.75
CA VAL A 426 -35.32 -7.25 5.00
C VAL A 426 -35.72 -6.27 3.89
N PRO A 427 -35.11 -5.07 3.81
CA PRO A 427 -35.43 -4.09 2.77
C PRO A 427 -35.24 -4.63 1.35
N ALA A 428 -36.27 -4.49 0.51
CA ALA A 428 -36.22 -4.83 -0.92
C ALA A 428 -36.18 -3.58 -1.82
N THR A 429 -36.61 -2.43 -1.31
CA THR A 429 -36.57 -1.15 -2.02
C THR A 429 -35.83 -0.08 -1.23
N TYR A 430 -35.36 0.96 -1.91
CA TYR A 430 -34.80 2.13 -1.23
C TYR A 430 -35.81 2.77 -0.25
N ALA A 431 -37.11 2.69 -0.56
CA ALA A 431 -38.16 3.16 0.34
C ALA A 431 -38.25 2.33 1.63
N ASP A 432 -38.09 1.01 1.53
CA ASP A 432 -38.05 0.11 2.70
C ASP A 432 -36.81 0.40 3.55
N LEU A 433 -35.64 0.60 2.91
CA LEU A 433 -34.40 0.93 3.63
C LEU A 433 -34.55 2.25 4.39
N MET A 434 -35.08 3.30 3.74
CA MET A 434 -35.31 4.58 4.41
C MET A 434 -36.36 4.48 5.53
N THR A 435 -37.33 3.58 5.40
CA THR A 435 -38.30 3.29 6.46
C THR A 435 -37.62 2.60 7.63
N LEU A 436 -36.78 1.59 7.38
CA LEU A 436 -35.99 0.91 8.41
C LEU A 436 -35.10 1.90 9.17
N ILE A 437 -34.39 2.78 8.46
CA ILE A 437 -33.56 3.82 9.07
C ILE A 437 -34.43 4.76 9.92
N SER A 438 -35.57 5.22 9.39
CA SER A 438 -36.48 6.10 10.13
C SER A 438 -37.02 5.44 11.41
N THR A 439 -37.37 4.17 11.35
CA THR A 439 -37.82 3.37 12.51
C THR A 439 -36.69 3.26 13.54
N TYR A 440 -35.48 2.91 13.11
CA TYR A 440 -34.31 2.88 13.98
C TYR A 440 -34.11 4.23 14.71
N LEU A 441 -34.10 5.33 13.96
CA LEU A 441 -33.88 6.67 14.50
C LEU A 441 -34.95 7.09 15.52
N THR A 442 -36.19 6.61 15.35
CA THR A 442 -37.31 6.98 16.21
C THR A 442 -37.38 6.12 17.47
N ASP A 443 -37.20 4.81 17.31
CA ASP A 443 -37.56 3.83 18.33
C ASP A 443 -36.34 3.28 19.09
N PHE A 444 -35.13 3.36 18.52
CA PHE A 444 -33.95 2.64 19.03
C PHE A 444 -32.71 3.51 19.25
N ALA A 445 -32.56 4.63 18.54
CA ALA A 445 -31.31 5.41 18.51
C ALA A 445 -30.85 6.01 19.86
N SER A 446 -31.67 6.00 20.92
CA SER A 446 -31.30 6.53 22.24
C SER A 446 -30.85 5.46 23.24
N ASP A 447 -31.33 4.22 23.10
CA ASP A 447 -31.26 3.19 24.17
C ASP A 447 -30.87 1.79 23.65
N SER A 448 -30.33 1.69 22.43
CA SER A 448 -29.97 0.42 21.79
C SER A 448 -28.50 0.05 21.98
N ASP A 449 -28.25 -1.23 22.29
CA ASP A 449 -26.90 -1.82 22.28
C ASP A 449 -26.38 -2.10 20.85
N VAL A 450 -27.27 -2.01 19.85
CA VAL A 450 -26.98 -2.13 18.42
C VAL A 450 -26.95 -0.74 17.80
N ALA A 451 -25.85 -0.37 17.13
CA ALA A 451 -25.73 0.88 16.38
C ALA A 451 -26.47 0.83 15.03
N LEU A 452 -26.87 1.98 14.47
CA LEU A 452 -27.49 2.01 13.14
C LEU A 452 -26.55 1.48 12.07
N ALA A 453 -25.30 1.92 12.12
CA ALA A 453 -24.27 1.53 11.19
C ALA A 453 -22.90 1.42 11.88
N ASP A 454 -21.99 0.66 11.26
CA ASP A 454 -20.60 0.51 11.69
C ASP A 454 -19.82 1.82 11.69
N ASN A 455 -20.11 2.67 10.71
CA ASN A 455 -19.67 4.05 10.68
C ASN A 455 -20.82 4.97 10.21
N PRO A 456 -21.59 5.54 11.15
CA PRO A 456 -22.65 6.48 10.81
C PRO A 456 -22.14 7.75 10.12
N GLY A 457 -20.88 8.17 10.35
CA GLY A 457 -20.36 9.41 9.79
C GLY A 457 -20.39 9.42 8.26
N GLY A 458 -21.17 10.32 7.66
CA GLY A 458 -21.31 10.43 6.20
C GLY A 458 -22.34 9.48 5.57
N MET A 459 -23.17 8.81 6.39
CA MET A 459 -24.23 7.92 5.93
C MET A 459 -25.27 8.65 5.06
N ALA A 460 -25.66 9.87 5.43
CA ALA A 460 -26.61 10.70 4.68
C ALA A 460 -26.10 11.03 3.28
N ASP A 461 -24.81 11.31 3.14
CA ASP A 461 -24.19 11.60 1.85
C ASP A 461 -24.03 10.33 1.01
N SER A 462 -23.68 9.21 1.64
CA SER A 462 -23.58 7.89 0.98
C SER A 462 -24.92 7.43 0.42
N LEU A 463 -26.00 7.56 1.21
CA LEU A 463 -27.35 7.20 0.76
C LEU A 463 -27.82 8.11 -0.39
N PHE A 464 -27.52 9.41 -0.33
CA PHE A 464 -27.79 10.33 -1.45
C PHE A 464 -27.10 9.85 -2.72
N GLN A 465 -25.78 9.65 -2.67
CA GLN A 465 -24.98 9.23 -3.82
C GLN A 465 -25.47 7.93 -4.45
N GLN A 466 -25.82 6.94 -3.62
CA GLN A 466 -26.33 5.66 -4.09
C GLN A 466 -27.64 5.76 -4.86
N LEU A 467 -28.58 6.62 -4.45
CA LEU A 467 -29.82 6.83 -5.20
C LEU A 467 -29.53 7.28 -6.62
N PHE A 468 -28.56 8.17 -6.83
CA PHE A 468 -28.22 8.62 -8.18
C PHE A 468 -27.48 7.56 -8.99
N TRP A 469 -26.54 6.84 -8.37
CA TRP A 469 -25.83 5.76 -9.05
C TRP A 469 -26.78 4.63 -9.47
N ALA A 470 -27.73 4.25 -8.62
CA ALA A 470 -28.75 3.26 -8.96
C ALA A 470 -29.67 3.75 -10.10
N GLN A 471 -30.05 5.03 -10.09
CA GLN A 471 -30.87 5.60 -11.17
C GLN A 471 -30.11 5.64 -12.49
N LEU A 472 -28.83 5.99 -12.45
CA LEU A 472 -27.97 5.99 -13.64
C LEU A 472 -27.80 4.57 -14.19
N ALA A 473 -27.47 3.60 -13.32
CA ALA A 473 -27.34 2.21 -13.70
C ALA A 473 -28.63 1.70 -14.36
N ARG A 474 -29.80 2.09 -13.83
CA ARG A 474 -31.11 1.74 -14.42
C ARG A 474 -31.30 2.32 -15.82
N CYS A 475 -30.89 3.58 -16.05
CA CYS A 475 -30.98 4.21 -17.38
C CYS A 475 -30.04 3.53 -18.38
N GLU A 476 -28.78 3.36 -18.01
CA GLU A 476 -27.74 2.78 -18.87
C GLU A 476 -28.04 1.31 -19.19
N ALA A 477 -28.44 0.50 -18.19
CA ALA A 477 -28.84 -0.89 -18.39
C ALA A 477 -30.08 -1.03 -19.30
N SER A 478 -30.94 -0.01 -19.35
CA SER A 478 -32.11 0.03 -20.24
C SER A 478 -31.81 0.62 -21.61
N GLY A 479 -30.58 1.09 -21.86
CA GLY A 479 -30.18 1.75 -23.10
C GLY A 479 -30.84 3.12 -23.32
N VAL A 480 -31.30 3.77 -22.25
CA VAL A 480 -31.97 5.09 -22.30
C VAL A 480 -30.99 6.17 -21.84
N GLN A 481 -31.08 7.35 -22.45
CA GLN A 481 -30.32 8.52 -22.01
C GLN A 481 -30.55 8.79 -20.51
N PRO A 482 -29.50 9.12 -19.73
CA PRO A 482 -29.63 9.40 -18.31
C PRO A 482 -30.74 10.42 -18.01
N THR A 483 -31.62 10.08 -17.06
CA THR A 483 -32.72 10.93 -16.60
C THR A 483 -32.93 10.75 -15.11
N PHE A 484 -33.35 11.81 -14.42
CA PHE A 484 -33.68 11.81 -12.99
C PHE A 484 -35.13 12.18 -12.73
N THR A 485 -35.96 12.22 -13.78
CA THR A 485 -37.36 12.63 -13.69
C THR A 485 -38.34 11.47 -13.47
N ASP A 486 -37.85 10.24 -13.36
CA ASP A 486 -38.67 9.06 -13.09
C ASP A 486 -39.42 9.16 -11.76
N ALA A 487 -40.70 8.79 -11.77
CA ALA A 487 -41.58 8.94 -10.61
C ALA A 487 -41.07 8.19 -9.37
N ASP A 488 -40.60 6.95 -9.54
CA ASP A 488 -40.10 6.12 -8.44
C ASP A 488 -38.81 6.71 -7.83
N PHE A 489 -37.89 7.22 -8.67
CA PHE A 489 -36.67 7.87 -8.20
C PHE A 489 -37.01 9.18 -7.46
N VAL A 490 -37.89 10.00 -8.03
CA VAL A 490 -38.32 11.26 -7.41
C VAL A 490 -39.03 10.99 -6.07
N ALA A 491 -39.82 9.92 -5.96
CA ALA A 491 -40.44 9.51 -4.72
C ALA A 491 -39.40 9.12 -3.66
N ALA A 492 -38.42 8.29 -4.03
CA ALA A 492 -37.33 7.91 -3.13
C ALA A 492 -36.49 9.13 -2.69
N LEU A 493 -36.18 10.04 -3.62
CA LEU A 493 -35.44 11.26 -3.30
C LEU A 493 -36.22 12.17 -2.34
N ARG A 494 -37.55 12.30 -2.49
CA ARG A 494 -38.37 13.05 -1.52
C ARG A 494 -38.34 12.43 -0.14
N GLN A 495 -38.40 11.10 -0.04
CA GLN A 495 -38.30 10.39 1.23
C GLN A 495 -36.93 10.60 1.88
N TYR A 496 -35.85 10.56 1.09
CA TYR A 496 -34.51 10.87 1.56
C TYR A 496 -34.42 12.30 2.13
N ILE A 497 -34.93 13.30 1.40
CA ILE A 497 -34.90 14.70 1.85
C ILE A 497 -35.67 14.88 3.17
N ALA A 498 -36.77 14.15 3.37
CA ALA A 498 -37.51 14.16 4.64
C ALA A 498 -36.76 13.47 5.79
N LEU A 499 -36.03 12.38 5.50
CA LEU A 499 -35.24 11.63 6.48
C LEU A 499 -33.95 12.35 6.89
N ARG A 500 -33.33 13.08 5.95
CA ARG A 500 -31.99 13.65 6.08
C ARG A 500 -31.75 14.44 7.36
N PRO A 501 -32.64 15.35 7.83
CA PRO A 501 -32.38 16.11 9.05
C PRO A 501 -32.18 15.24 10.29
N ALA A 502 -32.98 14.16 10.44
CA ALA A 502 -32.87 13.24 11.56
C ALA A 502 -31.59 12.39 11.47
N LEU A 503 -31.22 11.99 10.25
CA LEU A 503 -29.99 11.24 10.01
C LEU A 503 -28.75 12.08 10.31
N VAL A 504 -28.67 13.33 9.81
CA VAL A 504 -27.56 14.25 10.08
C VAL A 504 -27.43 14.59 11.56
N ASP A 505 -28.56 14.74 12.29
CA ASP A 505 -28.55 14.91 13.75
C ASP A 505 -27.92 13.70 14.46
N TYR A 506 -28.32 12.49 14.06
CA TYR A 506 -27.74 11.25 14.59
C TYR A 506 -26.23 11.16 14.33
N GLU A 507 -25.79 11.43 13.10
CA GLU A 507 -24.36 11.47 12.75
C GLU A 507 -23.58 12.48 13.58
N THR A 508 -24.14 13.67 13.77
CA THR A 508 -23.52 14.75 14.54
C THR A 508 -23.37 14.35 16.02
N ARG A 509 -24.41 13.73 16.61
CA ARG A 509 -24.36 13.22 17.99
C ARG A 509 -23.34 12.10 18.13
N TYR A 510 -23.34 11.14 17.21
CA TYR A 510 -22.38 10.05 17.19
C TYR A 510 -20.93 10.55 17.12
N LEU A 511 -20.63 11.50 16.22
CA LEU A 511 -19.31 12.11 16.11
C LEU A 511 -18.94 12.91 17.36
N ALA A 512 -19.89 13.63 17.97
CA ALA A 512 -19.65 14.37 19.21
C ALA A 512 -19.29 13.43 20.37
N GLU A 513 -20.01 12.33 20.54
CA GLU A 513 -19.71 11.31 21.57
C GLU A 513 -18.33 10.69 21.34
N ARG A 514 -18.00 10.36 20.09
CA ARG A 514 -16.70 9.76 19.75
C ARG A 514 -15.54 10.74 19.91
N SER A 515 -15.69 11.99 19.49
CA SER A 515 -14.69 13.05 19.71
C SER A 515 -14.46 13.36 21.19
N SER A 516 -15.50 13.22 22.03
CA SER A 516 -15.35 13.38 23.49
C SER A 516 -14.61 12.21 24.16
N SER A 517 -14.66 11.01 23.56
CA SER A 517 -13.90 9.83 24.01
C SER A 517 -12.45 9.81 23.50
N LEU A 518 -12.19 10.48 22.37
CA LEU A 518 -10.87 10.73 21.79
C LEU A 518 -10.36 12.10 22.28
N GLY A 519 -10.08 12.20 23.58
CA GLY A 519 -9.43 13.40 24.11
C GLY A 519 -8.15 13.74 23.32
N ASP A 520 -8.09 14.97 22.81
CA ASP A 520 -6.85 15.68 22.46
C ASP A 520 -5.97 15.12 21.33
N LEU A 521 -6.56 14.65 20.22
CA LEU A 521 -5.84 14.51 18.94
C LEU A 521 -6.05 15.76 18.07
N GLY A 522 -5.41 16.85 18.49
CA GLY A 522 -5.31 18.07 17.69
C GLY A 522 -4.39 17.91 16.47
N ASP A 523 -4.79 18.54 15.36
CA ASP A 523 -3.91 19.01 14.28
C ASP A 523 -3.16 17.97 13.40
N THR A 524 -3.84 16.93 12.93
CA THR A 524 -3.46 16.29 11.66
C THR A 524 -4.33 16.83 10.52
N GLY A 525 -3.87 17.95 9.95
CA GLY A 525 -4.38 18.44 8.67
C GLY A 525 -4.12 17.41 7.56
N GLY A 526 -5.18 16.80 7.07
CA GLY A 526 -5.15 15.89 5.92
C GLY A 526 -5.81 14.56 6.24
N ILE A 527 -7.03 14.37 5.71
CA ILE A 527 -7.71 13.08 5.53
C ILE A 527 -7.53 12.16 6.73
N VAL A 528 -8.35 12.37 7.77
CA VAL A 528 -8.68 11.28 8.68
C VAL A 528 -9.46 10.27 7.85
N THR A 529 -8.71 9.40 7.17
CA THR A 529 -9.18 8.06 6.85
C THR A 529 -9.56 7.51 8.21
N VAL A 530 -10.85 7.53 8.53
CA VAL A 530 -11.41 6.83 9.68
C VAL A 530 -11.20 5.36 9.37
N LEU A 531 -9.96 4.89 9.57
CA LEU A 531 -9.64 3.49 9.67
C LEU A 531 -10.56 2.98 10.76
N SER A 532 -11.46 2.08 10.35
CA SER A 532 -12.40 1.34 11.18
C SER A 532 -11.80 1.04 12.55
N VAL A 533 -12.06 1.92 13.52
CA VAL A 533 -12.00 1.53 14.91
C VAL A 533 -13.31 0.79 15.09
N SER A 534 -13.27 -0.54 15.02
CA SER A 534 -14.42 -1.39 15.31
C SER A 534 -15.04 -0.90 16.62
N SER A 535 -16.24 -0.32 16.57
CA SER A 535 -17.03 -0.23 17.80
C SER A 535 -17.24 -1.68 18.23
N SER A 536 -16.96 -1.99 19.49
CA SER A 536 -17.28 -3.29 20.07
C SER A 536 -18.81 -3.56 20.12
N GLN A 537 -19.61 -2.63 19.61
CA GLN A 537 -21.06 -2.72 19.49
C GLN A 537 -21.44 -3.30 18.12
N PRO A 538 -22.39 -4.25 18.06
CA PRO A 538 -22.96 -4.74 16.81
C PRO A 538 -23.66 -3.58 16.06
N SER A 539 -23.69 -3.67 14.74
CA SER A 539 -24.30 -2.65 13.87
C SER A 539 -25.35 -3.28 12.97
N LEU A 540 -26.46 -2.56 12.76
CA LEU A 540 -27.55 -3.03 11.92
C LEU A 540 -27.17 -2.99 10.43
N LEU A 541 -26.54 -1.90 9.99
CA LEU A 541 -26.14 -1.67 8.60
C LEU A 541 -24.63 -1.53 8.48
N HIS A 542 -24.09 -2.07 7.39
CA HIS A 542 -22.68 -1.94 7.04
C HIS A 542 -22.57 -1.37 5.64
N LEU A 543 -21.83 -0.27 5.48
CA LEU A 543 -21.49 0.22 4.15
C LEU A 543 -20.20 -0.45 3.70
N ASN A 544 -20.32 -1.57 2.98
CA ASN A 544 -19.14 -2.26 2.48
C ASN A 544 -18.85 -1.82 1.04
N THR A 545 -17.57 -1.62 0.78
CA THR A 545 -17.06 -1.28 -0.56
C THR A 545 -16.68 -2.52 -1.37
N SER A 546 -16.84 -3.71 -0.81
CA SER A 546 -16.52 -4.99 -1.44
C SER A 546 -17.70 -5.97 -1.35
N LEU A 547 -17.93 -6.71 -2.44
CA LEU A 547 -18.83 -7.86 -2.43
C LEU A 547 -18.13 -9.17 -2.04
N THR A 548 -16.79 -9.15 -1.88
CA THR A 548 -16.02 -10.36 -1.51
C THR A 548 -16.72 -11.08 -0.37
N PRO A 549 -16.64 -12.42 -0.28
CA PRO A 549 -17.26 -13.16 0.81
C PRO A 549 -16.64 -12.76 2.16
N SER A 550 -17.06 -11.64 2.73
CA SER A 550 -16.68 -11.24 4.08
C SER A 550 -17.38 -12.19 5.04
N LYS A 551 -16.63 -12.65 6.03
CA LYS A 551 -17.12 -13.55 7.08
C LYS A 551 -18.02 -12.77 8.03
N THR A 552 -19.25 -12.50 7.61
CA THR A 552 -20.29 -11.91 8.45
C THR A 552 -21.62 -12.54 8.04
N ASP A 553 -22.55 -12.71 9.00
CA ASP A 553 -23.95 -13.09 8.74
C ASP A 553 -24.72 -11.96 8.00
N GLU A 554 -23.98 -11.04 7.38
CA GLU A 554 -24.47 -9.87 6.71
C GLU A 554 -24.93 -10.21 5.29
N VAL A 555 -26.11 -9.72 4.95
CA VAL A 555 -26.71 -9.92 3.64
C VAL A 555 -26.62 -8.60 2.86
N PRO A 556 -26.03 -8.58 1.65
CA PRO A 556 -26.08 -7.38 0.82
C PRO A 556 -27.52 -7.09 0.42
N LEU A 557 -27.94 -5.84 0.59
CA LEU A 557 -29.25 -5.37 0.23
C LEU A 557 -29.32 -5.14 -1.29
N LEU A 558 -30.09 -6.00 -1.96
CA LEU A 558 -30.46 -5.83 -3.36
C LEU A 558 -31.68 -4.92 -3.42
N LEU A 559 -31.45 -3.63 -3.67
CA LEU A 559 -32.49 -2.60 -3.62
C LEU A 559 -32.94 -2.19 -5.02
N SER A 560 -34.25 -2.03 -5.20
CA SER A 560 -34.86 -1.36 -6.35
C SER A 560 -35.59 -0.07 -5.94
N PHE A 561 -36.00 0.74 -6.92
CA PHE A 561 -36.87 1.91 -6.66
C PHE A 561 -38.35 1.54 -6.48
N SER A 562 -38.77 0.39 -7.02
CA SER A 562 -40.13 -0.11 -6.97
C SER A 562 -40.13 -1.64 -6.90
N GLU A 563 -41.19 -2.21 -6.32
CA GLU A 563 -41.34 -3.65 -6.13
C GLU A 563 -41.22 -4.40 -7.47
N GLY A 564 -40.34 -5.41 -7.52
CA GLY A 564 -40.04 -6.16 -8.74
C GLY A 564 -39.21 -5.41 -9.80
N GLY A 565 -38.70 -4.22 -9.48
CA GLY A 565 -37.79 -3.45 -10.32
C GLY A 565 -36.41 -4.09 -10.48
N ALA A 566 -35.59 -3.51 -11.37
CA ALA A 566 -34.22 -3.98 -11.60
C ALA A 566 -33.36 -3.85 -10.32
N LEU A 567 -32.69 -4.95 -9.96
CA LEU A 567 -31.77 -5.04 -8.83
C LEU A 567 -30.35 -4.83 -9.37
N LEU A 568 -29.88 -3.59 -9.31
CA LEU A 568 -28.58 -3.17 -9.85
C LEU A 568 -27.71 -2.60 -8.73
N ILE A 569 -26.54 -3.19 -8.54
CA ILE A 569 -25.48 -2.70 -7.64
C ILE A 569 -24.45 -1.97 -8.50
N PRO A 570 -24.33 -0.64 -8.36
CA PRO A 570 -23.28 0.10 -9.03
C PRO A 570 -21.89 -0.39 -8.60
N MET A 571 -21.04 -0.64 -9.59
CA MET A 571 -19.69 -1.14 -9.41
C MET A 571 -18.68 -0.16 -10.00
N THR A 572 -17.52 -0.11 -9.37
CA THR A 572 -16.34 0.63 -9.81
C THR A 572 -15.16 -0.33 -9.93
N TYR A 573 -14.24 -0.01 -10.84
CA TYR A 573 -13.12 -0.89 -11.13
C TYR A 573 -11.88 -0.13 -11.60
N SER A 574 -10.70 -0.55 -11.16
CA SER A 574 -9.45 0.01 -11.67
C SER A 574 -9.03 -0.69 -12.96
N VAL A 575 -8.77 0.08 -14.01
CA VAL A 575 -8.38 -0.45 -15.32
C VAL A 575 -7.07 0.15 -15.78
N LEU A 576 -6.28 -0.63 -16.52
CA LEU A 576 -5.01 -0.20 -17.10
C LEU A 576 -5.14 -0.15 -18.60
N ALA A 577 -4.82 1.00 -19.19
CA ALA A 577 -4.85 1.21 -20.63
C ALA A 577 -3.45 1.56 -21.13
N ALA A 578 -3.05 0.95 -22.26
CA ALA A 578 -1.80 1.31 -22.92
C ALA A 578 -2.03 2.51 -23.85
N ASN A 579 -1.08 3.44 -23.85
CA ASN A 579 -1.07 4.58 -24.75
C ASN A 579 -0.80 4.09 -26.18
N ARG A 580 -1.66 4.44 -27.14
CA ARG A 580 -1.44 4.09 -28.56
C ARG A 580 -0.12 4.63 -29.11
N ARG A 581 0.37 5.73 -28.55
CA ARG A 581 1.60 6.42 -28.96
C ARG A 581 2.83 5.98 -28.17
N SER A 582 2.71 4.96 -27.32
CA SER A 582 3.85 4.36 -26.62
C SER A 582 4.95 3.99 -27.62
N ALA A 583 6.21 4.18 -27.20
CA ALA A 583 7.36 3.70 -27.97
C ALA A 583 7.54 2.18 -27.87
N TYR A 584 6.87 1.53 -26.91
CA TYR A 584 7.05 0.14 -26.53
C TYR A 584 5.71 -0.64 -26.42
N PRO A 585 4.82 -0.58 -27.43
CA PRO A 585 3.51 -1.25 -27.37
C PRO A 585 3.63 -2.78 -27.24
N ASP A 586 4.64 -3.38 -27.86
CA ASP A 586 4.92 -4.82 -27.81
C ASP A 586 5.48 -5.27 -26.45
N ASP A 587 5.89 -4.34 -25.59
CA ASP A 587 6.38 -4.59 -24.23
C ASP A 587 5.33 -4.31 -23.16
N ALA A 588 4.50 -3.28 -23.40
CA ALA A 588 3.38 -2.96 -22.51
C ALA A 588 2.33 -4.08 -22.48
N ALA A 589 1.99 -4.67 -23.63
CA ALA A 589 0.95 -5.69 -23.71
C ALA A 589 1.29 -7.00 -22.94
N PRO A 590 2.50 -7.58 -23.02
CA PRO A 590 2.89 -8.72 -22.19
C PRO A 590 2.84 -8.43 -20.68
N LEU A 591 3.25 -7.23 -20.26
CA LEU A 591 3.13 -6.82 -18.86
C LEU A 591 1.67 -6.77 -18.42
N LEU A 592 0.79 -6.15 -19.21
CA LEU A 592 -0.65 -6.10 -18.93
C LEU A 592 -1.26 -7.52 -18.90
N SER A 593 -0.92 -8.38 -19.86
CA SER A 593 -1.37 -9.78 -19.86
C SER A 593 -0.93 -10.52 -18.59
N TYR A 594 0.33 -10.34 -18.19
CA TYR A 594 0.84 -10.93 -16.95
C TYR A 594 0.05 -10.44 -15.72
N LEU A 595 -0.24 -9.15 -15.64
CA LEU A 595 -1.04 -8.59 -14.54
C LEU A 595 -2.45 -9.18 -14.50
N LEU A 596 -3.10 -9.36 -15.66
CA LEU A 596 -4.44 -9.95 -15.74
C LEU A 596 -4.44 -11.42 -15.29
N ASP A 597 -3.47 -12.22 -15.76
CA ASP A 597 -3.38 -13.66 -15.47
C ASP A 597 -3.02 -13.94 -14.00
N ASN A 598 -2.26 -13.04 -13.38
CA ASN A 598 -1.73 -13.18 -12.03
C ASN A 598 -2.49 -12.37 -10.97
N GLN A 599 -3.71 -11.93 -11.27
CA GLN A 599 -4.56 -11.25 -10.28
C GLN A 599 -4.70 -12.08 -8.97
N PRO A 600 -4.81 -11.41 -7.81
CA PRO A 600 -5.05 -12.07 -6.53
C PRO A 600 -6.31 -12.93 -6.54
N TYR A 601 -6.41 -13.85 -5.59
CA TYR A 601 -7.53 -14.78 -5.48
C TYR A 601 -8.90 -14.10 -5.48
N ASP A 602 -9.08 -13.07 -4.66
CA ASP A 602 -10.36 -12.34 -4.55
C ASP A 602 -10.70 -11.61 -5.85
N ALA A 603 -9.70 -11.05 -6.53
CA ALA A 603 -9.86 -10.44 -7.84
C ALA A 603 -10.24 -11.48 -8.91
N LYS A 604 -9.66 -12.69 -8.85
CA LYS A 604 -10.01 -13.79 -9.77
C LYS A 604 -11.45 -14.26 -9.58
N LEU A 605 -11.89 -14.45 -8.33
CA LEU A 605 -13.30 -14.75 -8.03
C LEU A 605 -14.22 -13.67 -8.59
N ALA A 606 -13.78 -12.41 -8.53
CA ALA A 606 -14.59 -11.28 -8.96
C ALA A 606 -14.62 -11.08 -10.49
N LEU A 607 -13.55 -11.45 -11.19
CA LEU A 607 -13.40 -11.23 -12.63
C LEU A 607 -13.87 -12.42 -13.47
N LEU A 608 -13.78 -13.63 -12.92
CA LEU A 608 -13.98 -14.88 -13.65
C LEU A 608 -15.22 -15.61 -13.07
N PRO A 609 -16.37 -15.61 -13.76
CA PRO A 609 -17.61 -16.20 -13.24
C PRO A 609 -17.52 -17.70 -12.98
N ASP A 610 -16.62 -18.40 -13.68
CA ASP A 610 -16.41 -19.84 -13.57
C ASP A 610 -15.29 -20.22 -12.57
N TYR A 611 -14.59 -19.25 -12.00
CA TYR A 611 -13.46 -19.52 -11.10
C TYR A 611 -13.97 -19.84 -9.68
N ALA A 612 -13.94 -21.12 -9.28
CA ALA A 612 -14.41 -21.57 -7.97
C ALA A 612 -13.38 -22.43 -7.21
N ALA A 613 -12.08 -22.22 -7.48
CA ALA A 613 -11.02 -22.95 -6.82
C ALA A 613 -11.00 -22.62 -5.32
N LEU A 614 -10.89 -23.63 -4.45
CA LEU A 614 -10.75 -23.41 -3.01
C LEU A 614 -9.29 -23.10 -2.68
N GLN A 615 -9.04 -21.94 -2.07
CA GLN A 615 -7.72 -21.58 -1.56
C GLN A 615 -7.57 -21.99 -0.08
N PRO A 616 -6.50 -22.73 0.29
CA PRO A 616 -6.18 -23.01 1.69
C PRO A 616 -6.01 -21.72 2.48
N ASN A 617 -6.55 -21.68 3.70
CA ASN A 617 -6.39 -20.54 4.59
C ASN A 617 -4.98 -20.57 5.20
N PRO A 618 -4.15 -19.53 4.98
CA PRO A 618 -2.80 -19.47 5.56
C PRO A 618 -2.82 -19.57 7.09
N ALA A 619 -3.77 -18.89 7.74
CA ALA A 619 -3.91 -18.92 9.20
C ALA A 619 -4.25 -20.30 9.73
N TYR A 620 -5.05 -21.09 9.00
CA TYR A 620 -5.32 -22.48 9.36
C TYR A 620 -4.07 -23.35 9.20
N THR A 621 -3.37 -23.18 8.06
CA THR A 621 -2.19 -23.97 7.73
C THR A 621 -1.07 -23.72 8.74
N GLU A 622 -0.83 -22.46 9.10
CA GLU A 622 0.15 -22.05 10.11
C GLU A 622 -0.22 -22.55 11.51
N ALA A 623 -1.47 -22.36 11.94
CA ALA A 623 -1.93 -22.85 13.24
C ALA A 623 -1.87 -24.39 13.35
N ALA A 624 -2.24 -25.10 12.28
CA ALA A 624 -2.15 -26.55 12.22
C ALA A 624 -0.69 -27.03 12.28
N GLN A 625 0.23 -26.37 11.55
CA GLN A 625 1.66 -26.70 11.60
C GLN A 625 2.25 -26.43 12.98
N LYS A 626 1.92 -25.30 13.61
CA LYS A 626 2.35 -24.97 14.96
C LYS A 626 1.91 -26.02 15.99
N ILE A 627 0.66 -26.48 15.90
CA ILE A 627 0.17 -27.56 16.77
C ILE A 627 0.97 -28.86 16.57
N LEU A 628 1.30 -29.22 15.33
CA LEU A 628 2.14 -30.39 15.04
C LEU A 628 3.55 -30.26 15.64
N ASP A 629 4.15 -29.08 15.55
CA ASP A 629 5.47 -28.79 16.11
C ASP A 629 5.44 -28.84 17.65
N ASP A 630 4.42 -28.25 18.28
CA ASP A 630 4.21 -28.27 19.73
C ASP A 630 3.94 -29.71 20.24
N GLU A 631 3.19 -30.53 19.49
CA GLU A 631 2.95 -31.94 19.80
C GLU A 631 4.23 -32.78 19.72
N ALA A 632 5.07 -32.52 18.70
CA ALA A 632 6.36 -33.18 18.56
C ALA A 632 7.30 -32.81 19.72
N LEU A 633 7.35 -31.52 20.09
CA LEU A 633 8.12 -31.02 21.22
C LEU A 633 7.63 -31.64 22.54
N TYR A 634 6.32 -31.65 22.78
CA TYR A 634 5.74 -32.27 23.97
C TYR A 634 6.10 -33.76 24.03
N THR A 635 5.98 -34.50 22.93
CA THR A 635 6.32 -35.93 22.87
C THR A 635 7.79 -36.18 23.22
N GLN A 636 8.69 -35.31 22.77
CA GLN A 636 10.12 -35.39 23.07
C GLN A 636 10.43 -35.15 24.55
N TYR A 637 9.80 -34.15 25.19
CA TYR A 637 10.16 -33.72 26.55
C TYR A 637 9.24 -34.26 27.65
N ARG A 638 8.15 -34.94 27.31
CA ARG A 638 7.14 -35.44 28.27
C ARG A 638 7.77 -36.17 29.46
N ALA A 639 8.75 -37.03 29.23
CA ALA A 639 9.40 -37.83 30.28
C ALA A 639 10.23 -37.00 31.27
N THR A 640 10.62 -35.77 30.89
CA THR A 640 11.42 -34.85 31.71
C THR A 640 10.58 -33.82 32.47
N LEU A 641 9.30 -33.67 32.13
CA LEU A 641 8.38 -32.70 32.74
C LEU A 641 7.76 -33.24 34.03
N SER A 642 7.52 -32.37 35.01
CA SER A 642 6.75 -32.69 36.21
C SER A 642 5.27 -32.96 35.88
N PRO A 643 4.52 -33.64 36.76
CA PRO A 643 3.09 -33.91 36.52
C PRO A 643 2.23 -32.64 36.31
N LEU A 644 2.62 -31.52 36.93
CA LEU A 644 1.91 -30.25 36.76
C LEU A 644 2.18 -29.64 35.37
N GLU A 645 3.44 -29.64 34.93
CA GLU A 645 3.85 -29.14 33.62
C GLU A 645 3.28 -29.99 32.48
N GLN A 646 3.21 -31.32 32.66
CA GLN A 646 2.56 -32.22 31.70
C GLN A 646 1.08 -31.86 31.52
N LYS A 647 0.37 -31.61 32.62
CA LYS A 647 -1.04 -31.22 32.57
C LYS A 647 -1.23 -29.86 31.89
N GLN A 648 -0.40 -28.87 32.22
CA GLN A 648 -0.47 -27.55 31.59
C GLN A 648 -0.22 -27.60 30.08
N ALA A 649 0.76 -28.41 29.63
CA ALA A 649 1.03 -28.60 28.22
C ALA A 649 -0.11 -29.32 27.48
N GLU A 650 -0.73 -30.33 28.11
CA GLU A 650 -1.91 -31.02 27.58
C GLU A 650 -3.13 -30.08 27.47
N ASP A 651 -3.33 -29.21 28.46
CA ASP A 651 -4.40 -28.19 28.46
C ASP A 651 -4.18 -27.17 27.32
N VAL A 652 -2.95 -26.64 27.16
CA VAL A 652 -2.59 -25.70 26.07
C VAL A 652 -2.79 -26.33 24.69
N LEU A 653 -2.38 -27.58 24.47
CA LEU A 653 -2.61 -28.28 23.21
C LEU A 653 -4.11 -28.51 22.94
N THR A 654 -4.90 -28.72 23.99
CA THR A 654 -6.36 -28.85 23.88
C THR A 654 -7.00 -27.54 23.46
N ASP A 655 -6.61 -26.43 24.10
CA ASP A 655 -7.09 -25.09 23.77
C ASP A 655 -6.66 -24.68 22.35
N ALA A 656 -5.43 -24.98 21.95
CA ALA A 656 -4.93 -24.71 20.60
C ALA A 656 -5.72 -25.48 19.52
N ARG A 657 -6.04 -26.76 19.76
CA ARG A 657 -6.91 -27.55 18.87
C ARG A 657 -8.33 -26.99 18.82
N ALA A 658 -8.88 -26.54 19.96
CA ALA A 658 -10.19 -25.90 20.00
C ALA A 658 -10.20 -24.58 19.22
N ALA A 659 -9.14 -23.79 19.31
CA ALA A 659 -8.96 -22.57 18.52
C ALA A 659 -8.82 -22.88 17.02
N LEU A 660 -8.06 -23.93 16.64
CA LEU A 660 -7.94 -24.36 15.24
C LEU A 660 -9.30 -24.72 14.63
N HIS A 661 -10.20 -25.33 15.41
CA HIS A 661 -11.56 -25.63 14.94
C HIS A 661 -12.41 -24.38 14.61
N GLN A 662 -12.06 -23.21 15.14
CA GLN A 662 -12.71 -21.94 14.80
C GLN A 662 -12.16 -21.33 13.49
N ILE A 663 -11.01 -21.80 13.02
CA ILE A 663 -10.39 -21.31 11.79
C ILE A 663 -10.84 -22.21 10.64
N PRO A 664 -11.51 -21.68 9.60
CA PRO A 664 -11.88 -22.50 8.46
C PRO A 664 -10.64 -22.91 7.67
N PRO A 665 -10.61 -24.15 7.12
CA PRO A 665 -9.45 -24.70 6.42
C PRO A 665 -9.17 -24.02 5.08
N ASN A 666 -10.20 -23.47 4.44
CA ASN A 666 -10.08 -22.67 3.23
C ASN A 666 -10.45 -21.21 3.55
N VAL A 667 -9.95 -20.28 2.73
CA VAL A 667 -10.29 -18.85 2.83
C VAL A 667 -11.81 -18.68 2.73
N TYR A 668 -12.41 -19.31 1.72
CA TYR A 668 -13.86 -19.41 1.51
C TYR A 668 -14.28 -20.86 1.28
N SER A 669 -15.51 -21.17 1.66
CA SER A 669 -16.23 -22.38 1.31
C SER A 669 -16.81 -22.29 -0.11
N ALA A 670 -17.13 -23.44 -0.70
CA ALA A 670 -17.77 -23.49 -2.01
C ALA A 670 -19.15 -22.80 -2.03
N ALA A 671 -19.87 -22.81 -0.90
CA ALA A 671 -21.16 -22.15 -0.78
C ALA A 671 -21.03 -20.62 -0.78
N GLU A 672 -20.02 -20.09 -0.09
CA GLU A 672 -19.71 -18.65 -0.08
C GLU A 672 -19.31 -18.16 -1.47
N ILE A 673 -18.48 -18.91 -2.20
CA ILE A 673 -18.11 -18.57 -3.58
C ILE A 673 -19.34 -18.57 -4.51
N ALA A 674 -20.19 -19.59 -4.40
CA ALA A 674 -21.40 -19.66 -5.23
C ALA A 674 -22.38 -18.51 -4.93
N ALA A 675 -22.55 -18.15 -3.65
CA ALA A 675 -23.37 -17.01 -3.23
C ALA A 675 -22.78 -15.69 -3.75
N TYR A 676 -21.46 -15.55 -3.72
CA TYR A 676 -20.75 -14.40 -4.27
C TYR A 676 -20.98 -14.25 -5.78
N HIS A 677 -20.78 -15.30 -6.57
CA HIS A 677 -21.02 -15.25 -8.02
C HIS A 677 -22.48 -14.97 -8.37
N ALA A 678 -23.42 -15.49 -7.57
CA ALA A 678 -24.83 -15.16 -7.74
C ALA A 678 -25.12 -13.66 -7.54
N ARG A 679 -24.45 -13.02 -6.56
CA ARG A 679 -24.55 -11.58 -6.30
C ARG A 679 -23.93 -10.74 -7.42
N LEU A 680 -22.84 -11.20 -8.03
CA LEU A 680 -22.19 -10.50 -9.15
C LEU A 680 -23.11 -10.32 -10.37
N ASN A 681 -24.13 -11.17 -10.55
CA ASN A 681 -25.13 -10.99 -11.61
C ASN A 681 -25.99 -9.73 -11.44
N HIS A 682 -25.98 -9.13 -10.26
CA HIS A 682 -26.68 -7.88 -9.97
C HIS A 682 -25.78 -6.66 -10.11
N THR A 683 -24.48 -6.80 -10.36
CA THR A 683 -23.60 -5.64 -10.47
C THR A 683 -23.66 -5.01 -11.85
N TYR A 684 -23.51 -3.69 -11.89
CA TYR A 684 -23.50 -2.92 -13.12
C TYR A 684 -22.37 -1.90 -13.07
N LEU A 685 -21.45 -1.97 -14.04
CA LEU A 685 -20.38 -1.00 -14.20
C LEU A 685 -20.93 0.19 -14.96
N LEU A 686 -20.98 1.35 -14.29
CA LEU A 686 -21.42 2.59 -14.89
C LEU A 686 -20.47 3.01 -16.02
N GLU A 687 -21.01 3.58 -17.10
CA GLU A 687 -20.19 4.22 -18.13
C GLU A 687 -19.94 5.70 -17.80
N SER A 688 -20.93 6.36 -17.20
CA SER A 688 -20.87 7.79 -16.87
C SER A 688 -20.54 8.02 -15.40
N SER A 689 -19.72 9.05 -15.09
CA SER A 689 -19.30 9.37 -13.71
C SER A 689 -19.55 10.83 -13.28
N PHE A 690 -20.62 11.47 -13.76
CA PHE A 690 -20.92 12.89 -13.49
C PHE A 690 -21.13 13.25 -12.01
N TRP A 691 -21.33 12.26 -11.14
CA TRP A 691 -21.36 12.44 -9.68
C TRP A 691 -19.98 12.37 -9.02
N VAL A 692 -18.98 11.82 -9.72
CA VAL A 692 -17.61 11.60 -9.22
C VAL A 692 -16.66 12.72 -9.66
N SER A 693 -16.94 13.39 -10.79
CA SER A 693 -16.05 14.40 -11.38
C SER A 693 -15.98 15.73 -10.64
N GLY A 694 -16.76 15.91 -9.56
CA GLY A 694 -16.71 17.14 -8.76
C GLY A 694 -17.16 18.38 -9.53
N ASP A 695 -18.01 18.23 -10.56
CA ASP A 695 -18.51 19.36 -11.33
C ASP A 695 -19.15 20.40 -10.39
N GLN A 696 -18.70 21.64 -10.53
CA GLN A 696 -19.08 22.72 -9.63
C GLN A 696 -20.55 23.14 -9.81
N HIS A 697 -21.14 22.95 -10.99
CA HIS A 697 -22.56 23.21 -11.23
C HIS A 697 -23.41 22.15 -10.55
N VAL A 698 -23.06 20.87 -10.69
CA VAL A 698 -23.75 19.75 -10.02
C VAL A 698 -23.63 19.88 -8.50
N SER A 699 -22.44 20.23 -8.00
CA SER A 699 -22.20 20.44 -6.56
C SER A 699 -23.01 21.61 -6.00
N THR A 700 -23.05 22.73 -6.73
CA THR A 700 -23.87 23.90 -6.35
C THR A 700 -25.36 23.57 -6.38
N LEU A 701 -25.81 22.84 -7.40
CA LEU A 701 -27.20 22.42 -7.55
C LEU A 701 -27.62 21.46 -6.43
N ARG A 702 -26.75 20.51 -6.06
CA ARG A 702 -26.92 19.64 -4.89
C ARG A 702 -27.08 20.48 -3.62
N GLN A 703 -26.17 21.42 -3.38
CA GLN A 703 -26.21 22.24 -2.17
C GLN A 703 -27.53 23.04 -2.05
N ARG A 704 -27.99 23.64 -3.15
CA ARG A 704 -29.30 24.34 -3.21
C ARG A 704 -30.48 23.43 -2.86
N LEU A 705 -30.46 22.16 -3.26
CA LEU A 705 -31.49 21.19 -2.87
C LEU A 705 -31.45 20.91 -1.37
N LEU A 706 -30.25 20.68 -0.84
CA LEU A 706 -30.04 20.34 0.57
C LEU A 706 -30.37 21.51 1.52
N ASP A 707 -30.16 22.75 1.06
CA ASP A 707 -30.50 23.98 1.79
C ASP A 707 -32.00 24.37 1.64
N GLY A 708 -32.77 23.62 0.84
CA GLY A 708 -34.18 23.88 0.58
C GLY A 708 -34.44 25.08 -0.35
N GLU A 709 -33.41 25.57 -1.04
CA GLU A 709 -33.50 26.68 -2.00
C GLU A 709 -34.09 26.26 -3.35
N CYS A 710 -34.14 24.96 -3.65
CA CYS A 710 -34.85 24.42 -4.81
C CYS A 710 -35.69 23.19 -4.46
N THR A 711 -36.79 22.99 -5.20
CA THR A 711 -37.62 21.79 -5.04
C THR A 711 -36.96 20.58 -5.70
N VAL A 712 -37.35 19.37 -5.29
CA VAL A 712 -36.88 18.11 -5.90
C VAL A 712 -37.14 18.11 -7.40
N GLU A 713 -38.30 18.58 -7.86
CA GLU A 713 -38.68 18.60 -9.27
C GLU A 713 -37.79 19.54 -10.10
N THR A 714 -37.51 20.72 -9.56
CA THR A 714 -36.63 21.70 -10.21
C THR A 714 -35.21 21.13 -10.31
N PHE A 715 -34.73 20.55 -9.21
CA PHE A 715 -33.42 19.92 -9.12
C PHE A 715 -33.24 18.80 -10.14
N VAL A 716 -34.17 17.84 -10.21
CA VAL A 716 -34.02 16.69 -11.13
C VAL A 716 -34.13 17.09 -12.60
N GLN A 717 -34.91 18.12 -12.91
CA GLN A 717 -35.00 18.68 -14.27
C GLN A 717 -33.69 19.35 -14.69
N GLU A 718 -33.13 20.22 -13.83
CA GLU A 718 -31.86 20.90 -14.10
C GLU A 718 -30.71 19.90 -14.22
N LEU A 719 -30.65 18.93 -13.31
CA LEU A 719 -29.64 17.87 -13.33
C LEU A 719 -29.75 17.01 -14.60
N THR A 720 -30.95 16.57 -14.96
CA THR A 720 -31.16 15.78 -16.20
C THR A 720 -30.65 16.54 -17.41
N ARG A 721 -30.93 17.85 -17.50
CA ARG A 721 -30.46 18.69 -18.61
C ARG A 721 -28.93 18.79 -18.64
N ILE A 722 -28.29 18.96 -17.48
CA ILE A 722 -26.82 19.04 -17.36
C ILE A 722 -26.18 17.72 -17.81
N VAL A 723 -26.66 16.59 -17.27
CA VAL A 723 -26.10 15.27 -17.59
C VAL A 723 -26.27 14.93 -19.06
N GLN A 724 -27.46 15.15 -19.64
CA GLN A 724 -27.70 14.91 -21.07
C GLN A 724 -26.84 15.82 -21.96
N MET A 725 -26.62 17.08 -21.57
CA MET A 725 -25.71 17.97 -22.30
C MET A 725 -24.27 17.43 -22.28
N MET A 726 -23.77 16.99 -21.14
CA MET A 726 -22.43 16.41 -21.03
C MET A 726 -22.29 15.11 -21.82
N THR A 727 -23.29 14.22 -21.77
CA THR A 727 -23.31 12.99 -22.58
C THR A 727 -23.29 13.33 -24.08
N LEU A 728 -24.03 14.36 -24.49
CA LEU A 728 -24.04 14.83 -25.87
C LEU A 728 -22.72 15.51 -26.27
N GLU A 729 -22.11 16.35 -25.44
CA GLU A 729 -20.83 17.00 -25.76
C GLU A 729 -19.68 15.99 -25.86
N ASN A 730 -19.73 14.93 -25.05
CA ASN A 730 -18.78 13.81 -25.13
C ASN A 730 -19.08 12.86 -26.31
N GLY A 731 -20.35 12.76 -26.75
CA GLY A 731 -20.78 11.90 -27.88
C GLY A 731 -20.94 12.58 -29.25
N ALA A 732 -21.02 13.90 -29.32
CA ALA A 732 -21.33 14.68 -30.55
C ALA A 732 -20.10 14.98 -31.43
N ALA A 733 -18.96 14.35 -31.14
CA ALA A 733 -17.85 14.25 -32.08
C ALA A 733 -17.75 12.83 -32.70
N SER A 734 -18.89 12.11 -32.79
CA SER A 734 -19.01 10.80 -33.43
C SER A 734 -18.84 10.84 -34.94
#